data_AF-A0A2E6WHU1-F1
#
_entry.id   AF-A0A2E6WHU1-F1
#
_cell.length_a   1.000
_cell.length_b   1.000
_cell.length_c   1.000
_cell.angle_alpha   90.00
_cell.angle_beta   90.00
_cell.angle_gamma   90.00
#
_symmetry.space_group_name_H-M   'P 1'
#
loop_
_entity.id
_entity.type
_entity.pdbx_description
1 polymer ?
#
loop_
_entity_poly.entity_id
_entity_poly.type
_entity_poly.pdbx_seq_one_letter_code
_entity_poly.pdbx_strand_id
1 'polypeptide(L)'
;MLVGSASLAHRCPRFWALIVLFIFTLPIYAQPNAETSAVETGEIGQVRKAPTEIVLLRDKNGNLVKVATNLSLEEYLRIYNQQNDVEDQNAPPDFAIEQAVYTGRATQTHLNFTGEFRIQLVQATQDQWVKIPLSLPKCVMNSAPKYSGNGEFFVTWDKQLGHVVWLKGAVNSQHVLTLNLTRPLRQSGQITELMLSLPAARSQFRQLIVPLGKARPVAGELDVKVTSPSNVTTSFAFDFQTSDLVFGWSDSSLAMIQPLNRLEAQVDTAFTVLQNRNISATSTITVNALNGEISNFEVDLPPRMQLLDLPSQSYRVTRVSRAEAENPIERQRIRVSVIRPEKEFVLTLQAEIPRASIDSLELDQSFTGFEVVNAIKQSGTLIVSTTSNWDVVWQASGDIRRTPRELESMATNSGVRQVAFEFYNTAYTIVGTLQERENQLRIVPRYLLEVSPTQLRMTSRLRCLYTGAGQYQILGDWAGWELDQVFRSREGVLELVDTELVDGNLQFPLVSSESETRGEVELVIRARRELPDSQEGESQLLDLLIPQVKVTSAENARITYGAQTVLLQPADNVEIIPDLEGSVGLLAAAVGDAELPDLSSYQQQPLVYLSQPNLEEGSPVKIAGSVKIRKRSVLVASTTKIQLEEKYASFEQRLDYQVAYEPVRQLMLTVPGIIRRPENLRIFLQATDIQSEDTAGSSVLPWSIIPRSENTGTGSEPLEIENISVDLLAEYTGALRIILKYQEQLPLLMADSSQRVNFLLVSPAVEDVRLVQNDVTINTQDIFVSEPADDLWQVVRGVASEESSGDRLRLQASGATTSLPVQMRMRRDISRTSTLIQRRWVQTALLNEQCRERLAFKIRTNESDLRIQFPPRGVDPSTLIVAINNQRVPVDLVVLDSQQELTIRLASSNVESDYRVELWYMRSGFDSQQLSLPLPTVVNSKMSGSTYWQIVTTNSKHLLGTPRGWTPEYDWSWSGLYWFRASALEQSDLEQWVGASTQLALPENTNQYLLSTVGEEDTLSASITSRSTLLLWISGMVLGIGLIILKLPVLQHPMVIFSVGIVSALVAVWVPELMLLVMQAAFLGIALVVVARILDWIISGPRIQTTAIQRGNYAQDTNSEAIALLKLDSSRATVEKEKKLDDSQQQEA
;
A
#
# COMPACT_ATOMS: atom_id res chain seq x y z
N MET A 1 -69.21 17.05 43.35
CA MET A 1 -70.67 16.86 43.16
C MET A 1 -70.87 15.73 42.15
N LEU A 2 -71.92 14.90 42.31
CA LEU A 2 -72.58 14.00 41.33
C LEU A 2 -71.70 13.20 40.32
N VAL A 3 -71.65 11.85 40.38
CA VAL A 3 -72.56 10.87 39.72
C VAL A 3 -72.39 10.81 38.17
N GLY A 4 -72.19 9.66 37.51
CA GLY A 4 -72.08 8.25 37.96
C GLY A 4 -72.15 7.23 36.79
N SER A 5 -72.35 5.92 37.09
CA SER A 5 -72.63 4.76 36.15
C SER A 5 -71.51 4.37 35.14
N ALA A 6 -71.04 3.12 34.93
CA ALA A 6 -71.62 1.77 34.70
C ALA A 6 -71.52 1.34 33.19
N SER A 7 -71.37 0.08 32.73
CA SER A 7 -71.03 -1.23 33.36
C SER A 7 -70.82 -2.38 32.33
N LEU A 8 -69.97 -3.38 32.67
CA LEU A 8 -70.03 -4.84 32.36
C LEU A 8 -70.12 -5.43 30.91
N ALA A 9 -69.07 -6.22 30.56
CA ALA A 9 -69.05 -7.71 30.48
C ALA A 9 -69.18 -8.55 29.16
N HIS A 10 -68.32 -9.60 29.12
CA HIS A 10 -68.44 -10.96 28.54
C HIS A 10 -68.66 -11.23 27.03
N ARG A 11 -67.77 -12.04 26.43
CA ARG A 11 -67.97 -13.50 26.21
C ARG A 11 -66.71 -14.24 25.68
N CYS A 12 -66.78 -15.58 25.75
CA CYS A 12 -65.81 -16.60 25.25
C CYS A 12 -66.64 -17.68 24.49
N PRO A 13 -66.10 -18.83 23.99
CA PRO A 13 -64.77 -19.18 23.46
C PRO A 13 -64.86 -19.96 22.10
N ARG A 14 -63.73 -20.45 21.52
CA ARG A 14 -63.50 -21.86 21.07
C ARG A 14 -62.13 -22.07 20.35
N PHE A 15 -61.80 -23.32 20.01
CA PHE A 15 -60.43 -23.83 19.82
C PHE A 15 -60.29 -24.79 18.60
N TRP A 16 -59.04 -25.11 18.20
CA TRP A 16 -58.53 -25.97 17.08
C TRP A 16 -58.06 -25.13 15.82
N ALA A 17 -56.89 -25.19 15.10
CA ALA A 17 -55.55 -25.89 15.16
C ALA A 17 -54.66 -26.48 13.91
N LEU A 18 -54.60 -27.81 13.56
CA LEU A 18 -53.66 -28.77 12.76
C LEU A 18 -53.01 -28.47 11.32
N ILE A 19 -52.22 -29.45 10.77
CA ILE A 19 -51.57 -29.77 9.40
C ILE A 19 -50.37 -28.88 8.86
N VAL A 20 -49.22 -29.25 8.19
CA VAL A 20 -48.49 -30.42 7.52
C VAL A 20 -46.91 -30.42 7.75
N LEU A 21 -46.10 -31.46 7.41
CA LEU A 21 -44.58 -31.56 7.47
C LEU A 21 -43.88 -32.30 6.26
N PHE A 22 -42.59 -32.03 5.92
CA PHE A 22 -41.45 -33.02 5.73
C PHE A 22 -40.05 -32.34 5.59
N ILE A 23 -38.98 -33.12 5.78
CA ILE A 23 -37.55 -32.84 6.13
C ILE A 23 -36.56 -32.72 4.94
N PHE A 24 -35.38 -32.04 5.09
CA PHE A 24 -34.02 -32.54 4.67
C PHE A 24 -32.76 -31.73 5.19
N THR A 25 -32.04 -32.34 6.14
CA THR A 25 -30.58 -32.39 6.52
C THR A 25 -29.45 -31.37 6.16
N LEU A 26 -28.69 -30.91 7.20
CA LEU A 26 -27.21 -31.04 7.55
C LEU A 26 -26.08 -30.92 6.48
N PRO A 27 -24.80 -30.52 6.79
CA PRO A 27 -23.98 -30.66 8.05
C PRO A 27 -23.31 -29.35 8.61
N ILE A 28 -22.96 -29.18 9.90
CA ILE A 28 -21.84 -29.70 10.77
C ILE A 28 -20.40 -29.28 10.39
N TYR A 29 -19.75 -28.50 11.29
CA TYR A 29 -18.31 -28.54 11.62
C TYR A 29 -18.09 -28.14 13.10
N ALA A 30 -16.93 -28.41 13.70
CA ALA A 30 -16.73 -28.42 15.16
C ALA A 30 -15.56 -27.54 15.70
N GLN A 31 -15.60 -27.24 17.01
CA GLN A 31 -14.59 -26.50 17.78
C GLN A 31 -13.41 -27.39 18.23
N PRO A 32 -12.25 -26.78 18.60
CA PRO A 32 -11.25 -27.39 19.46
C PRO A 32 -11.17 -26.72 20.86
N ASN A 33 -11.21 -27.53 21.92
CA ASN A 33 -10.61 -27.20 23.23
C ASN A 33 -9.10 -27.55 23.17
N ALA A 34 -8.16 -26.80 23.74
CA ALA A 34 -7.96 -26.44 25.15
C ALA A 34 -7.55 -27.64 26.03
N GLU A 35 -6.29 -27.68 26.47
CA GLU A 35 -5.74 -28.68 27.40
C GLU A 35 -4.56 -28.09 28.21
N THR A 36 -4.16 -28.74 29.31
CA THR A 36 -3.55 -28.08 30.48
C THR A 36 -2.21 -28.71 30.92
N SER A 37 -1.31 -27.90 31.48
CA SER A 37 0.03 -28.30 31.97
C SER A 37 0.02 -29.29 33.14
N ALA A 38 1.03 -30.16 33.17
CA ALA A 38 1.47 -30.93 34.35
C ALA A 38 3.01 -30.97 34.40
N VAL A 39 3.60 -31.24 35.58
CA VAL A 39 5.05 -31.11 35.85
C VAL A 39 5.54 -32.27 36.73
N GLU A 40 6.72 -32.82 36.45
CA GLU A 40 7.56 -33.49 37.47
C GLU A 40 9.06 -33.44 37.10
N THR A 41 9.94 -33.86 38.01
CA THR A 41 11.36 -33.41 38.09
C THR A 41 12.40 -34.54 38.06
N GLY A 42 13.63 -34.25 37.58
CA GLY A 42 14.77 -35.19 37.60
C GLY A 42 16.12 -34.53 37.25
N GLU A 43 17.17 -34.85 38.02
CA GLU A 43 18.40 -34.06 38.21
C GLU A 43 19.38 -33.93 37.01
N ILE A 44 19.83 -32.69 36.80
CA ILE A 44 21.18 -32.18 36.45
C ILE A 44 22.24 -33.18 35.91
N GLY A 45 22.90 -32.86 34.77
CA GLY A 45 24.36 -33.13 34.71
C GLY A 45 25.14 -33.33 33.40
N GLN A 46 24.79 -32.75 32.23
CA GLN A 46 25.81 -32.64 31.14
C GLN A 46 25.54 -31.55 30.08
N VAL A 47 26.58 -31.29 29.27
CA VAL A 47 26.74 -30.13 28.36
C VAL A 47 25.58 -29.95 27.38
N ARG A 48 25.03 -28.73 27.29
CA ARG A 48 24.09 -28.33 26.23
C ARG A 48 24.76 -28.39 24.86
N LYS A 49 24.34 -29.32 24.00
CA LYS A 49 24.41 -29.14 22.54
C LYS A 49 23.14 -28.39 22.12
N ALA A 50 23.29 -27.30 21.36
CA ALA A 50 22.13 -26.55 20.87
C ALA A 50 21.28 -27.44 19.94
N PRO A 51 19.94 -27.45 20.07
CA PRO A 51 19.08 -28.14 19.12
C PRO A 51 19.17 -27.43 17.77
N THR A 52 19.42 -28.18 16.69
CA THR A 52 19.47 -27.63 15.33
C THR A 52 18.10 -27.08 14.95
N GLU A 53 18.03 -25.80 14.59
CA GLU A 53 16.80 -25.24 14.02
C GLU A 53 16.52 -25.88 12.65
N ILE A 54 15.30 -26.35 12.45
CA ILE A 54 14.83 -26.91 11.19
C ILE A 54 13.80 -25.94 10.62
N VAL A 55 14.20 -25.17 9.63
CA VAL A 55 13.29 -24.27 8.93
C VAL A 55 12.53 -25.06 7.86
N LEU A 56 11.21 -24.92 7.86
CA LEU A 56 10.31 -25.51 6.87
C LEU A 56 10.07 -24.51 5.75
N LEU A 57 10.78 -24.68 4.63
CA LEU A 57 10.59 -23.85 3.43
C LEU A 57 9.62 -24.55 2.47
N ARG A 58 8.78 -23.78 1.76
CA ARG A 58 7.89 -24.32 0.73
C ARG A 58 8.65 -24.51 -0.57
N ASP A 59 8.48 -25.67 -1.21
CA ASP A 59 8.87 -25.87 -2.60
C ASP A 59 7.92 -25.13 -3.56
N LYS A 60 8.25 -25.14 -4.86
CA LYS A 60 7.42 -24.53 -5.92
C LYS A 60 6.02 -25.14 -6.06
N ASN A 61 5.73 -26.26 -5.40
CA ASN A 61 4.44 -26.94 -5.38
C ASN A 61 3.68 -26.69 -4.06
N GLY A 62 4.22 -25.86 -3.16
CA GLY A 62 3.64 -25.50 -1.86
C GLY A 62 3.96 -26.47 -0.71
N ASN A 63 4.72 -27.53 -0.94
CA ASN A 63 5.04 -28.54 0.06
C ASN A 63 6.16 -28.07 0.99
N LEU A 64 5.98 -28.25 2.31
CA LEU A 64 6.97 -27.86 3.32
C LEU A 64 8.09 -28.90 3.42
N VAL A 65 9.30 -28.52 3.01
CA VAL A 65 10.51 -29.35 3.05
C VAL A 65 11.38 -28.93 4.24
N LYS A 66 11.91 -29.91 4.97
CA LYS A 66 12.81 -29.70 6.12
C LYS A 66 14.23 -29.43 5.64
N VAL A 67 14.76 -28.24 5.96
CA VAL A 67 16.18 -27.89 5.75
C VAL A 67 16.82 -27.63 7.11
N ALA A 68 18.06 -28.09 7.30
CA ALA A 68 18.84 -27.90 8.53
C ALA A 68 20.01 -26.95 8.26
N THR A 69 20.26 -26.01 9.17
CA THR A 69 21.11 -24.83 8.93
C THR A 69 22.49 -24.87 9.61
N ASN A 70 22.93 -26.02 10.12
CA ASN A 70 24.24 -26.20 10.74
C ASN A 70 25.22 -26.95 9.80
N LEU A 71 25.95 -26.21 8.98
CA LEU A 71 27.19 -26.62 8.31
C LEU A 71 28.34 -25.77 8.87
N SER A 72 29.52 -26.35 9.07
CA SER A 72 30.71 -25.56 9.40
C SER A 72 31.25 -24.82 8.16
N LEU A 73 32.10 -23.79 8.37
CA LEU A 73 32.76 -23.09 7.25
C LEU A 73 33.67 -24.05 6.47
N GLU A 74 34.36 -24.95 7.18
CA GLU A 74 35.22 -25.98 6.62
C GLU A 74 34.42 -27.04 5.85
N GLU A 75 33.24 -27.44 6.32
CA GLU A 75 32.35 -28.35 5.60
C GLU A 75 31.75 -27.70 4.35
N TYR A 76 31.34 -26.43 4.44
CA TYR A 76 30.87 -25.66 3.30
C TYR A 76 31.98 -25.50 2.23
N LEU A 77 33.18 -25.06 2.63
CA LEU A 77 34.33 -24.93 1.73
C LEU A 77 34.77 -26.29 1.16
N ARG A 78 34.71 -27.38 1.94
CA ARG A 78 34.99 -28.72 1.44
C ARG A 78 33.98 -29.16 0.39
N ILE A 79 32.68 -28.95 0.61
CA ILE A 79 31.65 -29.28 -0.39
C ILE A 79 31.81 -28.40 -1.64
N TYR A 80 32.09 -27.11 -1.46
CA TYR A 80 32.35 -26.17 -2.57
C TYR A 80 33.56 -26.58 -3.41
N ASN A 81 34.69 -26.94 -2.78
CA ASN A 81 35.92 -27.41 -3.44
C ASN A 81 35.86 -28.87 -3.91
N GLN A 82 34.79 -29.61 -3.56
CA GLN A 82 34.54 -30.99 -4.02
C GLN A 82 33.44 -31.04 -5.10
N GLN A 83 32.71 -29.94 -5.31
CA GLN A 83 31.79 -29.73 -6.44
C GLN A 83 32.45 -28.92 -7.56
N ASN A 84 33.27 -27.93 -7.22
CA ASN A 84 34.16 -27.25 -8.15
C ASN A 84 35.53 -27.94 -8.10
N ASP A 85 35.82 -28.76 -9.12
CA ASP A 85 37.04 -29.57 -9.23
C ASP A 85 38.25 -28.68 -9.54
N VAL A 86 38.75 -27.99 -8.53
CA VAL A 86 39.88 -27.05 -8.62
C VAL A 86 41.13 -27.75 -8.10
N GLU A 87 41.84 -28.42 -9.01
CA GLU A 87 43.25 -28.74 -8.80
C GLU A 87 44.03 -27.44 -8.55
N ASP A 88 44.81 -27.39 -7.46
CA ASP A 88 45.62 -26.21 -7.12
C ASP A 88 46.81 -26.11 -8.09
N GLN A 89 46.64 -25.27 -9.12
CA GLN A 89 47.48 -25.22 -10.33
C GLN A 89 48.97 -24.86 -10.10
N ASN A 90 49.37 -24.65 -8.84
CA ASN A 90 50.75 -24.35 -8.44
C ASN A 90 51.54 -25.55 -7.91
N ALA A 91 50.90 -26.72 -7.73
CA ALA A 91 51.60 -27.96 -7.38
C ALA A 91 52.12 -28.67 -8.65
N PRO A 92 53.43 -28.94 -8.80
CA PRO A 92 53.94 -29.69 -9.94
C PRO A 92 53.61 -31.20 -9.81
N PRO A 93 53.33 -31.91 -10.91
CA PRO A 93 52.79 -33.27 -10.86
C PRO A 93 53.80 -34.32 -10.36
N ASP A 94 53.30 -35.42 -9.78
CA ASP A 94 54.10 -36.55 -9.28
C ASP A 94 54.99 -37.21 -10.35
N PHE A 95 54.56 -37.19 -11.61
CA PHE A 95 55.22 -37.82 -12.74
C PHE A 95 55.03 -37.01 -14.04
N ALA A 96 55.89 -37.26 -15.02
CA ALA A 96 55.75 -36.76 -16.38
C ALA A 96 56.04 -37.90 -17.38
N ILE A 97 55.25 -37.99 -18.46
CA ILE A 97 55.51 -38.92 -19.57
C ILE A 97 56.19 -38.12 -20.69
N GLU A 98 57.52 -38.10 -20.67
CA GLU A 98 58.36 -37.31 -21.59
C GLU A 98 58.02 -37.56 -23.06
N GLN A 99 57.83 -38.84 -23.42
CA GLN A 99 57.65 -39.27 -24.80
C GLN A 99 56.87 -40.59 -24.85
N ALA A 100 55.98 -40.72 -25.83
CA ALA A 100 55.34 -41.98 -26.19
C ALA A 100 55.56 -42.28 -27.68
N VAL A 101 56.14 -43.44 -28.01
CA VAL A 101 56.45 -43.82 -29.39
C VAL A 101 55.72 -45.09 -29.78
N TYR A 102 54.99 -45.02 -30.89
CA TYR A 102 54.17 -46.10 -31.41
C TYR A 102 54.73 -46.63 -32.74
N THR A 103 54.69 -47.93 -32.93
CA THR A 103 55.10 -48.60 -34.17
C THR A 103 54.22 -49.83 -34.37
N GLY A 104 53.60 -49.98 -35.54
CA GLY A 104 52.61 -51.04 -35.73
C GLY A 104 52.22 -51.32 -37.18
N ARG A 105 51.51 -52.44 -37.35
CA ARG A 105 51.01 -52.91 -38.64
C ARG A 105 49.52 -53.21 -38.54
N ALA A 106 48.73 -52.48 -39.34
CA ALA A 106 47.32 -52.75 -39.51
C ALA A 106 47.10 -54.01 -40.35
N THR A 107 46.11 -54.78 -39.96
CA THR A 107 45.42 -55.77 -40.80
C THR A 107 44.13 -55.13 -41.34
N GLN A 108 43.24 -55.92 -41.94
CA GLN A 108 41.92 -55.42 -42.35
C GLN A 108 40.98 -55.13 -41.16
N THR A 109 41.20 -55.73 -39.99
CA THR A 109 40.26 -55.67 -38.84
C THR A 109 40.87 -55.13 -37.55
N HIS A 110 42.19 -55.17 -37.40
CA HIS A 110 42.88 -54.74 -36.18
C HIS A 110 44.32 -54.28 -36.46
N LEU A 111 44.78 -53.32 -35.65
CA LEU A 111 46.16 -52.89 -35.56
C LEU A 111 46.88 -53.69 -34.47
N ASN A 112 48.00 -54.32 -34.83
CA ASN A 112 48.99 -54.81 -33.87
C ASN A 112 50.11 -53.78 -33.78
N PHE A 113 50.38 -53.25 -32.59
CA PHE A 113 51.36 -52.18 -32.39
C PHE A 113 52.11 -52.32 -31.06
N THR A 114 53.33 -51.79 -31.04
CA THR A 114 54.13 -51.62 -29.84
C THR A 114 54.08 -50.15 -29.43
N GLY A 115 53.86 -49.87 -28.14
CA GLY A 115 53.97 -48.55 -27.53
C GLY A 115 55.13 -48.52 -26.53
N GLU A 116 56.05 -47.59 -26.71
CA GLU A 116 57.22 -47.34 -25.85
C GLU A 116 57.03 -46.00 -25.14
N PHE A 117 56.99 -46.02 -23.81
CA PHE A 117 56.75 -44.86 -22.96
C PHE A 117 58.01 -44.54 -22.17
N ARG A 118 58.50 -43.30 -22.26
CA ARG A 118 59.50 -42.77 -21.35
C ARG A 118 58.82 -41.93 -20.28
N ILE A 119 59.12 -42.24 -19.02
CA ILE A 119 58.43 -41.73 -17.85
C ILE A 119 59.47 -41.25 -16.84
N GLN A 120 59.30 -40.04 -16.31
CA GLN A 120 60.09 -39.46 -15.24
C GLN A 120 59.22 -39.34 -13.98
N LEU A 121 59.71 -39.78 -12.82
CA LEU A 121 59.09 -39.48 -11.53
C LEU A 121 59.59 -38.12 -11.04
N VAL A 122 58.70 -37.18 -10.74
CA VAL A 122 59.03 -35.76 -10.51
C VAL A 122 58.90 -35.36 -9.04
N GLN A 123 57.88 -35.83 -8.31
CA GLN A 123 57.72 -35.59 -6.86
C GLN A 123 57.64 -36.86 -6.00
N ALA A 124 57.83 -38.05 -6.58
CA ALA A 124 57.69 -39.33 -5.88
C ALA A 124 58.45 -39.39 -4.53
N THR A 125 57.71 -39.38 -3.41
CA THR A 125 58.26 -39.61 -2.07
C THR A 125 59.05 -40.91 -2.08
N GLN A 126 60.26 -40.89 -1.54
CA GLN A 126 61.13 -42.06 -1.57
C GLN A 126 60.42 -43.27 -0.92
N ASP A 127 60.37 -44.37 -1.68
CA ASP A 127 59.72 -45.65 -1.35
C ASP A 127 58.18 -45.75 -1.56
N GLN A 128 57.49 -44.73 -2.10
CA GLN A 128 56.06 -44.80 -2.47
C GLN A 128 55.81 -45.29 -3.91
N TRP A 129 54.59 -45.78 -4.16
CA TRP A 129 54.09 -46.21 -5.48
C TRP A 129 53.27 -45.09 -6.16
N VAL A 130 53.70 -44.65 -7.34
CA VAL A 130 53.01 -43.64 -8.15
C VAL A 130 52.12 -44.32 -9.19
N LYS A 131 50.85 -43.90 -9.29
CA LYS A 131 49.87 -44.38 -10.29
C LYS A 131 50.01 -43.58 -11.58
N ILE A 132 50.36 -44.25 -12.69
CA ILE A 132 50.61 -43.59 -13.98
C ILE A 132 49.67 -44.18 -15.04
N PRO A 133 48.60 -43.47 -15.44
CA PRO A 133 47.71 -43.90 -16.50
C PRO A 133 48.42 -43.77 -17.85
N LEU A 134 48.41 -44.85 -18.64
CA LEU A 134 48.83 -44.84 -20.04
C LEU A 134 47.64 -44.59 -20.98
N SER A 135 46.48 -44.27 -20.40
CA SER A 135 45.23 -43.81 -21.05
C SER A 135 44.83 -44.58 -22.30
N LEU A 136 45.06 -45.90 -22.33
CA LEU A 136 44.87 -46.80 -23.48
C LEU A 136 43.66 -47.76 -23.28
N PRO A 137 42.43 -47.25 -23.09
CA PRO A 137 41.24 -48.08 -22.96
C PRO A 137 40.98 -48.84 -24.26
N LYS A 138 40.33 -50.01 -24.15
CA LYS A 138 39.95 -50.87 -25.29
C LYS A 138 41.15 -51.34 -26.16
N CYS A 139 42.37 -51.33 -25.60
CA CYS A 139 43.59 -51.94 -26.18
C CYS A 139 43.96 -53.21 -25.40
N VAL A 140 44.07 -54.36 -26.07
CA VAL A 140 44.43 -55.64 -25.40
C VAL A 140 45.94 -55.83 -25.43
N MET A 141 46.55 -56.26 -24.31
CA MET A 141 47.99 -56.52 -24.21
C MET A 141 48.32 -57.96 -24.62
N ASN A 142 49.19 -58.12 -25.62
CA ASN A 142 49.48 -59.40 -26.28
C ASN A 142 50.62 -60.20 -25.63
N SER A 143 51.48 -59.55 -24.86
CA SER A 143 52.63 -60.15 -24.17
C SER A 143 52.91 -59.40 -22.88
N ALA A 144 53.66 -60.01 -21.96
CA ALA A 144 54.16 -59.32 -20.77
C ALA A 144 54.87 -57.99 -21.14
N PRO A 145 54.72 -56.94 -20.31
CA PRO A 145 55.40 -55.66 -20.52
C PRO A 145 56.92 -55.82 -20.38
N LYS A 146 57.69 -55.08 -21.18
CA LYS A 146 59.13 -54.90 -20.97
C LYS A 146 59.40 -53.58 -20.26
N TYR A 147 60.43 -53.54 -19.44
CA TYR A 147 60.75 -52.39 -18.59
C TYR A 147 62.28 -52.22 -18.47
N SER A 148 62.72 -50.98 -18.38
CA SER A 148 64.11 -50.59 -18.12
C SER A 148 64.12 -49.32 -17.27
N GLY A 149 64.69 -49.37 -16.07
CA GLY A 149 64.73 -48.27 -15.11
C GLY A 149 65.18 -48.74 -13.73
N ASN A 150 65.68 -47.83 -12.90
CA ASN A 150 66.17 -48.15 -11.56
C ASN A 150 65.05 -48.02 -10.51
N GLY A 151 64.12 -48.98 -10.53
CA GLY A 151 62.94 -49.01 -9.65
C GLY A 151 62.04 -50.21 -9.95
N GLU A 152 61.01 -50.40 -9.13
CA GLU A 152 60.03 -51.49 -9.28
C GLU A 152 58.84 -51.07 -10.14
N PHE A 153 58.21 -52.03 -10.84
CA PHE A 153 57.03 -51.78 -11.67
C PHE A 153 56.03 -52.93 -11.66
N PHE A 154 54.74 -52.61 -11.85
CA PHE A 154 53.73 -53.56 -12.31
C PHE A 154 52.65 -52.84 -13.14
N VAL A 155 51.91 -53.57 -13.97
CA VAL A 155 50.85 -53.02 -14.83
C VAL A 155 49.49 -53.58 -14.41
N THR A 156 48.50 -52.71 -14.35
CA THR A 156 47.10 -53.00 -13.99
C THR A 156 46.16 -52.51 -15.09
N TRP A 157 44.90 -52.95 -15.06
CA TRP A 157 43.87 -52.54 -16.01
C TRP A 157 42.70 -51.86 -15.30
N ASP A 158 42.34 -50.68 -15.79
CA ASP A 158 41.28 -49.80 -15.31
C ASP A 158 40.19 -49.68 -16.39
N LYS A 159 38.92 -49.62 -15.98
CA LYS A 159 37.78 -49.54 -16.93
C LYS A 159 37.71 -48.22 -17.69
N GLN A 160 38.21 -47.13 -17.12
CA GLN A 160 38.22 -45.80 -17.71
C GLN A 160 39.62 -45.46 -18.24
N LEU A 161 40.67 -45.71 -17.44
CA LEU A 161 42.05 -45.32 -17.77
C LEU A 161 42.82 -46.35 -18.63
N GLY A 162 42.27 -47.55 -18.84
CA GLY A 162 42.94 -48.60 -19.63
C GLY A 162 44.16 -49.18 -18.92
N HIS A 163 45.29 -49.30 -19.62
CA HIS A 163 46.55 -49.75 -18.99
C HIS A 163 47.08 -48.69 -18.02
N VAL A 164 47.29 -49.06 -16.76
CA VAL A 164 47.86 -48.20 -15.71
C VAL A 164 49.10 -48.87 -15.18
N VAL A 165 50.27 -48.23 -15.34
CA VAL A 165 51.52 -48.69 -14.72
C VAL A 165 51.64 -48.07 -13.33
N TRP A 166 52.08 -48.88 -12.37
CA TRP A 166 52.52 -48.41 -11.06
C TRP A 166 54.05 -48.47 -11.05
N LEU A 167 54.69 -47.35 -10.70
CA LEU A 167 56.15 -47.25 -10.59
C LEU A 167 56.54 -46.85 -9.16
N LYS A 168 57.62 -47.44 -8.67
CA LYS A 168 58.26 -47.09 -7.41
C LYS A 168 59.76 -46.88 -7.66
N GLY A 169 60.24 -45.67 -7.41
CA GLY A 169 61.59 -45.23 -7.76
C GLY A 169 62.03 -44.01 -6.94
N ALA A 170 63.11 -43.37 -7.36
CA ALA A 170 63.62 -42.15 -6.74
C ALA A 170 63.09 -40.88 -7.45
N VAL A 171 63.11 -39.75 -6.76
CA VAL A 171 62.86 -38.43 -7.36
C VAL A 171 63.80 -38.22 -8.56
N ASN A 172 63.24 -37.79 -9.69
CA ASN A 172 63.91 -37.63 -10.99
C ASN A 172 64.51 -38.91 -11.61
N SER A 173 64.09 -40.11 -11.19
CA SER A 173 64.44 -41.34 -11.92
C SER A 173 63.64 -41.47 -13.23
N GLN A 174 64.33 -41.89 -14.30
CA GLN A 174 63.77 -42.17 -15.61
C GLN A 174 63.52 -43.66 -15.80
N HIS A 175 62.41 -43.98 -16.45
CA HIS A 175 61.90 -45.33 -16.70
C HIS A 175 61.42 -45.43 -18.15
N VAL A 176 61.66 -46.58 -18.78
CA VAL A 176 61.14 -46.91 -20.12
C VAL A 176 60.29 -48.18 -20.02
N LEU A 177 59.04 -48.10 -20.47
CA LEU A 177 58.09 -49.20 -20.49
C LEU A 177 57.66 -49.48 -21.93
N THR A 178 57.68 -50.75 -22.36
CA THR A 178 57.29 -51.17 -23.70
C THR A 178 56.14 -52.19 -23.64
N LEU A 179 55.00 -51.84 -24.23
CA LEU A 179 53.80 -52.67 -24.31
C LEU A 179 53.55 -53.15 -25.75
N ASN A 180 53.17 -54.42 -25.92
CA ASN A 180 52.66 -54.94 -27.19
C ASN A 180 51.13 -55.04 -27.13
N LEU A 181 50.44 -54.37 -28.05
CA LEU A 181 49.03 -54.07 -27.97
C LEU A 181 48.27 -54.42 -29.26
N THR A 182 47.02 -54.86 -29.12
CA THR A 182 46.04 -55.00 -30.21
C THR A 182 44.91 -53.99 -30.04
N ARG A 183 44.54 -53.33 -31.15
CA ARG A 183 43.36 -52.44 -31.23
C ARG A 183 42.50 -52.83 -32.44
N PRO A 184 41.19 -53.10 -32.29
CA PRO A 184 40.31 -53.24 -33.44
C PRO A 184 40.20 -51.92 -34.22
N LEU A 185 40.18 -52.03 -35.54
CA LEU A 185 39.99 -50.89 -36.45
C LEU A 185 38.50 -50.72 -36.76
N ARG A 186 38.07 -49.48 -36.99
CA ARG A 186 36.72 -49.17 -37.44
C ARG A 186 36.73 -48.98 -38.96
N GLN A 187 35.68 -49.43 -39.64
CA GLN A 187 35.49 -49.15 -41.07
C GLN A 187 34.26 -48.24 -41.22
N SER A 188 34.40 -47.20 -42.02
CA SER A 188 33.41 -46.14 -42.24
C SER A 188 33.37 -45.83 -43.74
N GLY A 189 32.51 -46.55 -44.47
CA GLY A 189 32.52 -46.52 -45.94
C GLY A 189 33.84 -47.05 -46.50
N GLN A 190 34.54 -46.23 -47.29
CA GLN A 190 35.88 -46.54 -47.83
C GLN A 190 37.04 -46.16 -46.88
N ILE A 191 36.76 -45.54 -45.73
CA ILE A 191 37.78 -45.10 -44.77
C ILE A 191 37.96 -46.17 -43.70
N THR A 192 39.19 -46.60 -43.46
CA THR A 192 39.56 -47.40 -42.28
C THR A 192 40.14 -46.47 -41.22
N GLU A 193 39.59 -46.49 -40.02
CA GLU A 193 39.90 -45.59 -38.90
C GLU A 193 40.59 -46.34 -37.75
N LEU A 194 41.71 -45.79 -37.29
CA LEU A 194 42.31 -46.07 -36.00
C LEU A 194 41.80 -45.04 -34.98
N MET A 195 41.24 -45.51 -33.86
CA MET A 195 40.86 -44.66 -32.72
C MET A 195 41.58 -45.14 -31.46
N LEU A 196 42.51 -44.35 -30.94
CA LEU A 196 43.25 -44.59 -29.70
C LEU A 196 43.09 -43.39 -28.77
N SER A 197 42.65 -43.61 -27.53
CA SER A 197 42.98 -42.68 -26.44
C SER A 197 44.40 -43.02 -25.95
N LEU A 198 45.13 -42.00 -25.51
CA LEU A 198 46.58 -41.98 -25.31
C LEU A 198 46.93 -41.03 -24.15
N PRO A 199 48.08 -41.19 -23.48
CA PRO A 199 48.42 -40.36 -22.33
C PRO A 199 48.94 -38.98 -22.78
N ALA A 200 48.87 -37.99 -21.88
CA ALA A 200 49.38 -36.64 -22.10
C ALA A 200 50.93 -36.67 -22.20
N ALA A 201 51.43 -36.88 -23.42
CA ALA A 201 52.85 -37.06 -23.73
C ALA A 201 53.15 -36.57 -25.15
N ARG A 202 54.40 -36.16 -25.41
CA ARG A 202 54.86 -35.92 -26.79
C ARG A 202 54.87 -37.24 -27.54
N SER A 203 53.92 -37.40 -28.46
CA SER A 203 53.59 -38.69 -29.04
C SER A 203 53.99 -38.77 -30.50
N GLN A 204 54.55 -39.90 -30.92
CA GLN A 204 55.01 -40.14 -32.28
C GLN A 204 54.53 -41.50 -32.76
N PHE A 205 53.80 -41.55 -33.87
CA PHE A 205 53.64 -42.78 -34.63
C PHE A 205 54.82 -42.92 -35.58
N ARG A 206 55.92 -43.54 -35.11
CA ARG A 206 57.18 -43.67 -35.84
C ARG A 206 57.00 -44.48 -37.13
N GLN A 207 56.14 -45.50 -37.10
CA GLN A 207 55.74 -46.23 -38.30
C GLN A 207 54.38 -46.92 -38.14
N LEU A 208 53.38 -46.53 -38.93
CA LEU A 208 52.10 -47.22 -39.10
C LEU A 208 52.03 -47.82 -40.50
N ILE A 209 52.18 -49.15 -40.62
CA ILE A 209 52.09 -49.87 -41.91
C ILE A 209 50.64 -50.31 -42.14
N VAL A 210 50.02 -49.85 -43.23
CA VAL A 210 48.65 -50.22 -43.62
C VAL A 210 48.62 -51.18 -44.82
N PRO A 211 47.65 -52.11 -44.90
CA PRO A 211 47.57 -53.13 -45.95
C PRO A 211 46.89 -52.61 -47.23
N LEU A 212 47.23 -51.39 -47.62
CA LEU A 212 46.70 -50.69 -48.79
C LEU A 212 47.85 -49.91 -49.45
N GLY A 213 48.09 -50.11 -50.75
CA GLY A 213 49.13 -49.39 -51.50
C GLY A 213 48.65 -48.02 -51.97
N LYS A 214 49.55 -47.01 -51.94
CA LYS A 214 49.24 -45.60 -52.28
C LYS A 214 48.09 -44.99 -51.48
N ALA A 215 47.86 -45.48 -50.26
CA ALA A 215 46.81 -45.02 -49.37
C ALA A 215 47.01 -43.54 -49.00
N ARG A 216 45.92 -42.76 -48.98
CA ARG A 216 45.94 -41.37 -48.49
C ARG A 216 45.54 -41.33 -47.02
N PRO A 217 46.21 -40.51 -46.18
CA PRO A 217 45.80 -40.31 -44.80
C PRO A 217 44.55 -39.44 -44.73
N VAL A 218 43.69 -39.71 -43.75
CA VAL A 218 42.51 -38.91 -43.39
C VAL A 218 42.67 -38.58 -41.91
N ALA A 219 43.46 -37.54 -41.64
CA ALA A 219 44.13 -37.34 -40.34
C ALA A 219 43.93 -35.95 -39.71
N GLY A 220 42.93 -35.19 -40.17
CA GLY A 220 42.72 -33.80 -39.73
C GLY A 220 43.89 -32.90 -40.13
N GLU A 221 44.40 -32.12 -39.18
CA GLU A 221 45.54 -31.21 -39.38
C GLU A 221 46.92 -31.84 -39.09
N LEU A 222 46.99 -33.17 -38.88
CA LEU A 222 48.27 -33.86 -38.68
C LEU A 222 49.14 -33.79 -39.94
N ASP A 223 50.41 -33.39 -39.79
CA ASP A 223 51.42 -33.56 -40.84
C ASP A 223 51.85 -35.02 -40.91
N VAL A 224 51.57 -35.68 -42.03
CA VAL A 224 51.73 -37.12 -42.21
C VAL A 224 52.74 -37.42 -43.31
N LYS A 225 53.91 -37.89 -42.91
CA LYS A 225 54.94 -38.39 -43.83
C LYS A 225 54.52 -39.73 -44.41
N VAL A 226 53.91 -39.69 -45.60
CA VAL A 226 53.53 -40.88 -46.38
C VAL A 226 54.74 -41.47 -47.09
N THR A 227 54.97 -42.77 -46.94
CA THR A 227 55.97 -43.54 -47.71
C THR A 227 55.30 -44.81 -48.24
N SER A 228 55.33 -45.05 -49.55
CA SER A 228 54.75 -46.26 -50.17
C SER A 228 55.86 -47.22 -50.62
N PRO A 229 56.42 -48.08 -49.74
CA PRO A 229 57.51 -49.00 -50.09
C PRO A 229 57.08 -50.15 -51.01
N SER A 230 55.78 -50.37 -51.22
CA SER A 230 55.27 -51.32 -52.21
C SER A 230 53.92 -50.88 -52.76
N ASN A 231 53.49 -51.48 -53.88
CA ASN A 231 52.13 -51.30 -54.42
C ASN A 231 51.02 -51.96 -53.56
N VAL A 232 51.36 -52.62 -52.44
CA VAL A 232 50.42 -53.34 -51.57
C VAL A 232 50.34 -52.74 -50.15
N THR A 233 51.35 -51.96 -49.74
CA THR A 233 51.44 -51.42 -48.38
C THR A 233 51.94 -49.98 -48.37
N THR A 234 51.24 -49.12 -47.63
CA THR A 234 51.66 -47.75 -47.34
C THR A 234 52.13 -47.67 -45.88
N SER A 235 53.08 -46.80 -45.62
CA SER A 235 53.66 -46.53 -44.30
C SER A 235 53.47 -45.06 -43.97
N PHE A 236 52.80 -44.77 -42.87
CA PHE A 236 52.64 -43.41 -42.35
C PHE A 236 53.57 -43.19 -41.15
N ALA A 237 54.10 -41.98 -41.03
CA ALA A 237 54.77 -41.51 -39.82
C ALA A 237 54.34 -40.07 -39.52
N PHE A 238 54.00 -39.78 -38.27
CA PHE A 238 53.46 -38.49 -37.84
C PHE A 238 53.64 -38.28 -36.33
N ASP A 239 53.76 -37.02 -35.93
CA ASP A 239 53.90 -36.58 -34.54
C ASP A 239 52.61 -35.88 -34.09
N PHE A 240 52.24 -36.04 -32.82
CA PHE A 240 51.00 -35.50 -32.25
C PHE A 240 51.12 -35.30 -30.73
N GLN A 241 50.22 -34.50 -30.15
CA GLN A 241 50.21 -34.19 -28.71
C GLN A 241 48.80 -34.28 -28.09
N THR A 242 47.85 -34.87 -28.80
CA THR A 242 46.47 -35.05 -28.35
C THR A 242 46.30 -36.32 -27.49
N SER A 243 45.43 -36.25 -26.48
CA SER A 243 45.03 -37.40 -25.66
C SER A 243 44.14 -38.40 -26.40
N ASP A 244 43.55 -38.00 -27.53
CA ASP A 244 42.86 -38.89 -28.45
C ASP A 244 43.43 -38.72 -29.86
N LEU A 245 43.68 -39.85 -30.51
CA LEU A 245 44.14 -39.96 -31.88
C LEU A 245 43.07 -40.68 -32.71
N VAL A 246 42.49 -39.95 -33.66
CA VAL A 246 41.67 -40.51 -34.74
C VAL A 246 42.45 -40.36 -36.04
N PHE A 247 42.86 -41.49 -36.63
CA PHE A 247 43.66 -41.52 -37.84
C PHE A 247 43.03 -42.47 -38.87
N GLY A 248 42.51 -41.91 -39.96
CA GLY A 248 41.93 -42.66 -41.06
C GLY A 248 42.88 -42.88 -42.24
N TRP A 249 42.56 -43.83 -43.12
CA TRP A 249 43.15 -43.94 -44.45
C TRP A 249 42.14 -44.52 -45.47
N SER A 250 42.30 -44.12 -46.74
CA SER A 250 41.46 -44.55 -47.86
C SER A 250 42.23 -44.64 -49.18
N ASP A 251 41.57 -45.17 -50.22
CA ASP A 251 42.04 -45.27 -51.60
C ASP A 251 41.53 -44.11 -52.50
N SER A 252 40.35 -43.57 -52.22
CA SER A 252 39.65 -42.61 -53.07
C SER A 252 39.95 -41.14 -52.77
N SER A 253 39.83 -40.29 -53.80
CA SER A 253 40.14 -38.85 -53.76
C SER A 253 39.02 -37.95 -53.22
N LEU A 254 38.01 -38.52 -52.53
CA LEU A 254 36.82 -37.81 -52.02
C LEU A 254 36.97 -37.32 -50.57
N ALA A 255 38.20 -37.23 -50.06
CA ALA A 255 38.52 -36.83 -48.69
C ALA A 255 38.41 -35.32 -48.43
N MET A 256 37.27 -34.70 -48.76
CA MET A 256 36.91 -33.35 -48.29
C MET A 256 35.39 -33.12 -48.20
N ILE A 257 34.68 -34.08 -47.59
CA ILE A 257 33.35 -33.80 -47.01
C ILE A 257 33.55 -33.74 -45.49
N GLN A 258 33.81 -32.54 -44.97
CA GLN A 258 33.56 -32.28 -43.56
C GLN A 258 32.05 -32.45 -43.31
N PRO A 259 31.62 -33.05 -42.19
CA PRO A 259 30.24 -32.89 -41.76
C PRO A 259 30.01 -31.40 -41.52
N LEU A 260 29.04 -30.78 -42.20
CA LEU A 260 28.61 -29.45 -41.80
C LEU A 260 28.00 -29.57 -40.40
N ASN A 261 28.69 -29.00 -39.41
CA ASN A 261 28.06 -28.65 -38.15
C ASN A 261 26.91 -27.69 -38.48
N ARG A 262 25.69 -28.07 -38.11
CA ARG A 262 24.52 -27.21 -38.26
C ARG A 262 24.58 -26.16 -37.17
N LEU A 263 24.84 -24.91 -37.56
CA LEU A 263 25.00 -23.82 -36.61
C LEU A 263 23.66 -23.11 -36.40
N GLU A 264 23.37 -22.70 -35.16
CA GLU A 264 22.43 -21.64 -34.85
C GLU A 264 23.23 -20.46 -34.28
N ALA A 265 22.92 -19.24 -34.69
CA ALA A 265 23.67 -18.05 -34.32
C ALA A 265 22.78 -16.98 -33.67
N GLN A 266 23.23 -16.43 -32.55
CA GLN A 266 22.75 -15.14 -32.04
C GLN A 266 23.78 -14.07 -32.38
N VAL A 267 23.35 -13.00 -33.06
CA VAL A 267 24.22 -11.91 -33.52
C VAL A 267 23.65 -10.59 -33.06
N ASP A 268 24.30 -9.98 -32.07
CA ASP A 268 23.96 -8.65 -31.57
C ASP A 268 25.00 -7.65 -32.11
N THR A 269 24.58 -6.71 -32.97
CA THR A 269 25.46 -5.75 -33.66
C THR A 269 25.15 -4.31 -33.24
N ALA A 270 26.15 -3.59 -32.74
CA ALA A 270 26.10 -2.16 -32.48
C ALA A 270 26.91 -1.38 -33.53
N PHE A 271 26.23 -0.55 -34.31
CA PHE A 271 26.84 0.44 -35.19
C PHE A 271 27.02 1.77 -34.45
N THR A 272 28.18 2.40 -34.62
CA THR A 272 28.51 3.70 -34.04
C THR A 272 28.94 4.67 -35.12
N VAL A 273 28.19 5.77 -35.27
CA VAL A 273 28.53 6.88 -36.16
C VAL A 273 29.27 7.95 -35.37
N LEU A 274 30.55 8.14 -35.70
CA LEU A 274 31.44 9.11 -35.07
C LEU A 274 31.47 10.44 -35.85
N GLN A 275 31.90 11.52 -35.17
CA GLN A 275 31.88 12.92 -35.66
C GLN A 275 32.41 13.11 -37.10
N ASN A 276 33.43 12.34 -37.50
CA ASN A 276 34.14 12.46 -38.77
C ASN A 276 33.58 11.55 -39.89
N ARG A 277 32.30 11.16 -39.79
CA ARG A 277 31.63 10.17 -40.67
C ARG A 277 32.26 8.77 -40.66
N ASN A 278 33.22 8.47 -39.78
CA ASN A 278 33.64 7.09 -39.57
C ASN A 278 32.48 6.31 -38.95
N ILE A 279 32.09 5.22 -39.60
CA ILE A 279 31.12 4.26 -39.06
C ILE A 279 31.90 3.00 -38.68
N SER A 280 31.81 2.61 -37.42
CA SER A 280 32.28 1.32 -36.92
C SER A 280 31.09 0.42 -36.57
N ALA A 281 31.32 -0.88 -36.61
CA ALA A 281 30.38 -1.89 -36.14
C ALA A 281 31.11 -2.86 -35.21
N THR A 282 30.63 -2.96 -33.97
CA THR A 282 31.06 -3.97 -33.00
C THR A 282 29.93 -4.97 -32.85
N SER A 283 30.22 -6.26 -32.94
CA SER A 283 29.19 -7.29 -32.77
C SER A 283 29.66 -8.43 -31.90
N THR A 284 28.81 -8.81 -30.94
CA THR A 284 28.93 -10.06 -30.20
C THR A 284 28.16 -11.14 -30.94
N ILE A 285 28.84 -12.25 -31.22
CA ILE A 285 28.33 -13.39 -31.97
C ILE A 285 28.43 -14.60 -31.05
N THR A 286 27.28 -15.21 -30.73
CA THR A 286 27.18 -16.51 -30.07
C THR A 286 26.81 -17.55 -31.12
N VAL A 287 27.62 -18.59 -31.28
CA VAL A 287 27.40 -19.68 -32.23
C VAL A 287 27.21 -20.99 -31.48
N ASN A 288 26.15 -21.71 -31.81
CA ASN A 288 25.76 -22.97 -31.20
C ASN A 288 25.74 -24.11 -32.23
N ALA A 289 26.48 -25.18 -31.97
CA ALA A 289 26.50 -26.37 -32.80
C ALA A 289 25.37 -27.34 -32.43
N LEU A 290 24.38 -27.48 -33.31
CA LEU A 290 23.30 -28.47 -33.18
C LEU A 290 23.81 -29.91 -33.37
N ASN A 291 25.01 -30.08 -33.94
CA ASN A 291 25.76 -31.33 -33.99
C ASN A 291 27.27 -31.05 -34.03
N GLY A 292 28.06 -31.85 -33.28
CA GLY A 292 29.51 -31.72 -33.20
C GLY A 292 29.99 -30.65 -32.22
N GLU A 293 31.21 -30.18 -32.43
CA GLU A 293 31.89 -29.09 -31.71
C GLU A 293 32.49 -28.12 -32.72
N ILE A 294 32.47 -26.83 -32.40
CA ILE A 294 32.84 -25.73 -33.30
C ILE A 294 34.36 -25.58 -33.33
N SER A 295 35.01 -26.15 -34.35
CA SER A 295 36.44 -25.93 -34.59
C SER A 295 36.70 -24.67 -35.44
N ASN A 296 35.84 -24.39 -36.42
CA ASN A 296 35.90 -23.19 -37.24
C ASN A 296 34.55 -22.90 -37.92
N PHE A 297 34.34 -21.64 -38.31
CA PHE A 297 33.21 -21.19 -39.13
C PHE A 297 33.58 -19.91 -39.90
N GLU A 298 32.75 -19.53 -40.88
CA GLU A 298 32.93 -18.30 -41.66
C GLU A 298 31.91 -17.24 -41.27
N VAL A 299 32.32 -15.97 -41.32
CA VAL A 299 31.47 -14.80 -41.08
C VAL A 299 31.67 -13.80 -42.22
N ASP A 300 30.58 -13.32 -42.79
CA ASP A 300 30.58 -12.17 -43.71
C ASP A 300 30.36 -10.88 -42.89
N LEU A 301 31.28 -9.92 -43.03
CA LEU A 301 31.21 -8.61 -42.35
C LEU A 301 30.11 -7.71 -42.96
N PRO A 302 29.66 -6.67 -42.25
CA PRO A 302 28.78 -5.64 -42.81
C PRO A 302 29.29 -5.07 -44.16
N PRO A 303 28.41 -4.66 -45.08
CA PRO A 303 28.81 -4.13 -46.39
C PRO A 303 29.79 -2.95 -46.31
N ARG A 304 30.84 -2.99 -47.14
CA ARG A 304 31.92 -1.98 -47.23
C ARG A 304 32.82 -1.84 -45.98
N MET A 305 32.65 -2.66 -44.94
CA MET A 305 33.53 -2.63 -43.75
C MET A 305 34.69 -3.64 -43.83
N GLN A 306 35.78 -3.34 -43.15
CA GLN A 306 36.96 -4.22 -42.98
C GLN A 306 37.17 -4.59 -41.51
N LEU A 307 37.66 -5.80 -41.25
CA LEU A 307 37.95 -6.29 -39.90
C LEU A 307 39.09 -5.50 -39.24
N LEU A 308 38.80 -4.94 -38.07
CA LEU A 308 39.79 -4.46 -37.12
C LEU A 308 40.34 -5.66 -36.32
N ASP A 309 41.65 -5.86 -36.35
CA ASP A 309 42.29 -7.06 -35.79
C ASP A 309 42.43 -6.95 -34.26
N LEU A 310 41.74 -7.83 -33.52
CA LEU A 310 41.69 -7.83 -32.06
C LEU A 310 42.40 -9.06 -31.49
N PRO A 311 43.43 -8.90 -30.63
CA PRO A 311 44.20 -10.02 -30.11
C PRO A 311 43.37 -10.87 -29.14
N SER A 312 43.02 -12.09 -29.56
CA SER A 312 42.26 -13.07 -28.77
C SER A 312 43.12 -14.26 -28.37
N GLN A 313 42.90 -14.78 -27.16
CA GLN A 313 43.49 -16.05 -26.69
C GLN A 313 42.60 -17.27 -26.97
N SER A 314 41.33 -17.04 -27.38
CA SER A 314 40.31 -18.10 -27.53
C SER A 314 40.06 -18.50 -28.98
N TYR A 315 40.32 -17.59 -29.92
CA TYR A 315 40.12 -17.82 -31.36
C TYR A 315 41.18 -17.08 -32.20
N ARG A 316 41.33 -17.48 -33.46
CA ARG A 316 42.10 -16.76 -34.48
C ARG A 316 41.19 -16.40 -35.64
N VAL A 317 41.43 -15.25 -36.27
CA VAL A 317 40.70 -14.83 -37.47
C VAL A 317 41.63 -14.84 -38.67
N THR A 318 41.14 -15.31 -39.81
CA THR A 318 41.84 -15.28 -41.10
C THR A 318 40.93 -14.72 -42.17
N ARG A 319 41.47 -13.92 -43.10
CA ARG A 319 40.70 -13.35 -44.22
C ARG A 319 40.60 -14.41 -45.33
N VAL A 320 39.39 -14.66 -45.84
CA VAL A 320 39.13 -15.67 -46.87
C VAL A 320 39.14 -14.99 -48.25
N SER A 321 40.19 -15.19 -49.03
CA SER A 321 40.24 -14.71 -50.42
C SER A 321 39.19 -15.42 -51.28
N ARG A 322 38.15 -14.68 -51.69
CA ARG A 322 37.16 -15.14 -52.66
C ARG A 322 37.75 -15.02 -54.08
N ALA A 323 37.58 -16.04 -54.91
CA ALA A 323 37.87 -15.95 -56.34
C ALA A 323 36.81 -15.08 -57.03
N GLU A 324 37.22 -14.37 -58.09
CA GLU A 324 36.47 -13.30 -58.78
C GLU A 324 34.98 -13.62 -58.97
N ALA A 325 34.10 -12.73 -58.50
CA ALA A 325 32.65 -12.88 -58.58
C ALA A 325 31.98 -11.54 -58.97
N GLU A 326 31.14 -11.57 -59.99
CA GLU A 326 30.52 -10.37 -60.58
C GLU A 326 29.35 -9.85 -59.72
N ASN A 327 29.59 -8.98 -58.72
CA ASN A 327 28.71 -7.85 -58.34
C ASN A 327 29.29 -6.99 -57.16
N PRO A 328 29.00 -5.67 -57.09
CA PRO A 328 29.82 -4.70 -56.34
C PRO A 328 29.38 -4.45 -54.87
N ILE A 329 28.93 -5.49 -54.15
CA ILE A 329 28.66 -5.40 -52.70
C ILE A 329 29.49 -6.45 -51.96
N GLU A 330 30.81 -6.26 -51.99
CA GLU A 330 31.76 -7.13 -51.30
C GLU A 330 31.65 -6.96 -49.78
N ARG A 331 30.86 -7.82 -49.14
CA ARG A 331 31.07 -8.15 -47.72
C ARG A 331 32.39 -8.91 -47.61
N GLN A 332 33.34 -8.40 -46.82
CA GLN A 332 34.60 -9.10 -46.55
C GLN A 332 34.30 -10.38 -45.77
N ARG A 333 34.74 -11.53 -46.28
CA ARG A 333 34.62 -12.81 -45.58
C ARG A 333 35.84 -13.11 -44.71
N ILE A 334 35.57 -13.53 -43.48
CA ILE A 334 36.57 -14.03 -42.54
C ILE A 334 36.24 -15.47 -42.12
N ARG A 335 37.26 -16.21 -41.72
CA ARG A 335 37.13 -17.51 -41.05
C ARG A 335 37.66 -17.40 -39.63
N VAL A 336 36.79 -17.72 -38.68
CA VAL A 336 37.10 -17.82 -37.25
C VAL A 336 37.48 -19.26 -36.97
N SER A 337 38.71 -19.48 -36.49
CA SER A 337 39.19 -20.78 -36.00
C SER A 337 39.25 -20.74 -34.48
N VAL A 338 38.51 -21.61 -33.80
CA VAL A 338 38.44 -21.69 -32.35
C VAL A 338 39.65 -22.49 -31.83
N ILE A 339 40.33 -22.00 -30.81
CA ILE A 339 41.57 -22.62 -30.30
C ILE A 339 41.28 -23.89 -29.47
N ARG A 340 40.07 -24.00 -28.91
CA ARG A 340 39.53 -25.20 -28.27
C ARG A 340 38.12 -25.44 -28.82
N PRO A 341 37.84 -26.55 -29.52
CA PRO A 341 36.50 -26.81 -30.03
C PRO A 341 35.46 -26.92 -28.91
N GLU A 342 34.40 -26.11 -29.00
CA GLU A 342 33.35 -26.00 -27.98
C GLU A 342 31.96 -26.09 -28.65
N LYS A 343 30.91 -26.42 -27.91
CA LYS A 343 29.54 -26.57 -28.48
C LYS A 343 28.79 -25.26 -28.63
N GLU A 344 29.06 -24.34 -27.72
CA GLU A 344 28.62 -22.95 -27.71
C GLU A 344 29.90 -22.12 -27.71
N PHE A 345 29.99 -21.11 -28.57
CA PHE A 345 31.16 -20.26 -28.66
C PHE A 345 30.77 -18.80 -28.86
N VAL A 346 31.32 -17.92 -28.01
CA VAL A 346 31.05 -16.47 -28.03
C VAL A 346 32.32 -15.72 -28.44
N LEU A 347 32.19 -14.80 -29.40
CA LEU A 347 33.24 -13.84 -29.73
C LEU A 347 32.67 -12.43 -29.94
N THR A 348 33.55 -11.44 -29.82
CA THR A 348 33.28 -10.07 -30.25
C THR A 348 34.17 -9.73 -31.44
N LEU A 349 33.57 -9.27 -32.53
CA LEU A 349 34.26 -8.73 -33.71
C LEU A 349 34.06 -7.22 -33.78
N GLN A 350 35.04 -6.52 -34.35
CA GLN A 350 34.94 -5.09 -34.66
C GLN A 350 35.36 -4.84 -36.11
N ALA A 351 34.63 -3.97 -36.80
CA ALA A 351 34.91 -3.57 -38.17
C ALA A 351 34.70 -2.05 -38.36
N GLU A 352 35.36 -1.46 -39.34
CA GLU A 352 35.18 -0.05 -39.70
C GLU A 352 35.11 0.15 -41.23
N ILE A 353 34.48 1.24 -41.67
CA ILE A 353 34.56 1.70 -43.07
C ILE A 353 35.94 2.34 -43.30
N PRO A 354 36.73 1.90 -44.29
CA PRO A 354 38.04 2.49 -44.58
C PRO A 354 37.93 3.97 -44.98
N ARG A 355 38.76 4.83 -44.38
CA ARG A 355 38.69 6.30 -44.57
C ARG A 355 38.81 6.75 -46.02
N ALA A 356 39.54 6.00 -46.86
CA ALA A 356 39.68 6.26 -48.29
C ALA A 356 38.38 6.09 -49.11
N SER A 357 37.29 5.62 -48.49
CA SER A 357 35.96 5.46 -49.09
C SER A 357 34.98 6.58 -48.72
N ILE A 358 35.39 7.56 -47.90
CA ILE A 358 34.46 8.57 -47.34
C ILE A 358 34.16 9.70 -48.34
N ASP A 359 35.13 10.08 -49.18
CA ASP A 359 34.95 11.15 -50.19
C ASP A 359 34.03 10.74 -51.36
N SER A 360 33.66 9.47 -51.46
CA SER A 360 32.78 8.91 -52.50
C SER A 360 31.51 8.24 -51.96
N LEU A 361 31.21 8.42 -50.66
CA LEU A 361 29.95 7.97 -50.07
C LEU A 361 28.80 8.90 -50.46
N GLU A 362 27.93 8.42 -51.35
CA GLU A 362 26.53 8.84 -51.40
C GLU A 362 25.92 8.72 -49.98
N LEU A 363 24.96 9.57 -49.62
CA LEU A 363 24.54 9.74 -48.21
C LEU A 363 23.95 8.46 -47.59
N ASP A 364 23.52 7.50 -48.42
CA ASP A 364 22.86 6.25 -48.05
C ASP A 364 23.85 5.11 -47.76
N GLN A 365 23.98 4.76 -46.48
CA GLN A 365 24.79 3.63 -46.02
C GLN A 365 23.90 2.43 -45.66
N SER A 366 24.37 1.19 -45.93
CA SER A 366 23.72 -0.01 -45.42
C SER A 366 24.14 -0.30 -43.97
N PHE A 367 23.16 -0.52 -43.10
CA PHE A 367 23.33 -0.92 -41.70
C PHE A 367 22.88 -2.39 -41.51
N THR A 368 23.29 -3.28 -42.41
CA THR A 368 23.05 -4.73 -42.27
C THR A 368 24.17 -5.36 -41.45
N GLY A 369 23.83 -6.15 -40.44
CA GLY A 369 24.78 -6.72 -39.48
C GLY A 369 25.70 -7.83 -40.02
N PHE A 370 26.44 -8.46 -39.11
CA PHE A 370 27.32 -9.60 -39.40
C PHE A 370 26.49 -10.85 -39.74
N GLU A 371 26.98 -11.72 -40.63
CA GLU A 371 26.28 -12.96 -41.04
C GLU A 371 27.16 -14.20 -40.88
N VAL A 372 26.71 -15.16 -40.07
CA VAL A 372 27.39 -16.45 -39.83
C VAL A 372 27.03 -17.42 -40.95
N VAL A 373 28.01 -17.75 -41.79
CA VAL A 373 27.82 -18.54 -43.00
C VAL A 373 27.46 -19.99 -42.64
N ASN A 374 26.44 -20.53 -43.31
CA ASN A 374 25.87 -21.86 -43.07
C ASN A 374 25.16 -22.04 -41.71
N ALA A 375 24.82 -20.96 -41.00
CA ALA A 375 23.84 -21.04 -39.92
C ALA A 375 22.46 -21.42 -40.49
N ILE A 376 21.76 -22.36 -39.83
CA ILE A 376 20.38 -22.74 -40.18
C ILE A 376 19.40 -21.65 -39.75
N LYS A 377 19.74 -20.91 -38.68
CA LYS A 377 18.98 -19.80 -38.14
C LYS A 377 19.97 -18.79 -37.56
N GLN A 378 19.77 -17.52 -37.89
CA GLN A 378 20.44 -16.40 -37.24
C GLN A 378 19.39 -15.38 -36.79
N SER A 379 19.47 -14.96 -35.53
CA SER A 379 18.58 -13.96 -34.93
C SER A 379 19.36 -13.04 -33.99
N GLY A 380 18.82 -11.89 -33.64
CA GLY A 380 19.45 -11.00 -32.67
C GLY A 380 19.01 -9.55 -32.78
N THR A 381 19.76 -8.67 -32.13
CA THR A 381 19.49 -7.23 -32.11
C THR A 381 20.48 -6.44 -32.94
N LEU A 382 20.01 -5.30 -33.45
CA LEU A 382 20.83 -4.36 -34.20
C LEU A 382 20.57 -2.96 -33.67
N ILE A 383 21.60 -2.30 -33.17
CA ILE A 383 21.52 -0.94 -32.62
C ILE A 383 22.34 -0.02 -33.53
N VAL A 384 21.72 1.06 -34.01
CA VAL A 384 22.42 2.18 -34.65
C VAL A 384 22.52 3.33 -33.66
N SER A 385 23.73 3.80 -33.38
CA SER A 385 24.00 4.89 -32.45
C SER A 385 24.76 6.04 -33.11
N THR A 386 24.41 7.29 -32.78
CA THR A 386 25.12 8.50 -33.25
C THR A 386 25.63 9.31 -32.06
N THR A 387 26.89 9.72 -32.09
CA THR A 387 27.57 10.33 -30.92
C THR A 387 27.90 11.82 -31.11
N SER A 388 27.10 12.54 -31.91
CA SER A 388 27.43 13.91 -32.37
C SER A 388 26.23 14.61 -33.02
N ASN A 389 26.44 15.76 -33.68
CA ASN A 389 25.43 16.53 -34.46
C ASN A 389 24.93 15.79 -35.74
N TRP A 390 24.94 14.46 -35.77
CA TRP A 390 24.48 13.64 -36.89
C TRP A 390 23.26 12.80 -36.49
N ASP A 391 22.24 12.83 -37.34
CA ASP A 391 21.06 11.97 -37.29
C ASP A 391 21.13 10.94 -38.42
N VAL A 392 20.50 9.77 -38.24
CA VAL A 392 20.40 8.74 -39.30
C VAL A 392 18.94 8.57 -39.66
N VAL A 393 18.57 8.99 -40.86
CA VAL A 393 17.22 8.78 -41.42
C VAL A 393 17.22 7.43 -42.11
N TRP A 394 16.56 6.43 -41.52
CA TRP A 394 16.65 5.03 -41.97
C TRP A 394 15.35 4.49 -42.56
N GLN A 395 15.51 3.50 -43.44
CA GLN A 395 14.45 2.66 -43.97
C GLN A 395 14.86 1.19 -43.75
N ALA A 396 13.94 0.39 -43.21
CA ALA A 396 14.16 -1.03 -42.92
C ALA A 396 13.18 -1.90 -43.72
N SER A 397 13.63 -3.06 -44.17
CA SER A 397 12.88 -3.99 -45.02
C SER A 397 13.26 -5.44 -44.74
N GLY A 398 12.33 -6.37 -45.00
CA GLY A 398 12.52 -7.82 -44.75
C GLY A 398 12.16 -8.25 -43.33
N ASP A 399 12.76 -9.36 -42.86
CA ASP A 399 12.44 -10.07 -41.60
C ASP A 399 12.96 -9.35 -40.32
N ILE A 400 12.70 -8.05 -40.21
CA ILE A 400 13.19 -7.18 -39.13
C ILE A 400 12.09 -6.28 -38.57
N ARG A 401 12.09 -6.06 -37.25
CA ARG A 401 11.20 -5.12 -36.57
C ARG A 401 11.99 -4.05 -35.81
N ARG A 402 11.46 -2.83 -35.73
CA ARG A 402 11.91 -1.83 -34.75
C ARG A 402 11.39 -2.24 -33.37
N THR A 403 12.24 -2.21 -32.36
CA THR A 403 11.85 -2.52 -30.97
C THR A 403 11.67 -1.21 -30.19
N PRO A 404 10.52 -0.94 -29.57
CA PRO A 404 10.26 0.30 -28.84
C PRO A 404 10.88 0.32 -27.44
N ARG A 405 12.00 -0.38 -27.23
CA ARG A 405 12.70 -0.40 -25.94
C ARG A 405 13.48 0.91 -25.77
N GLU A 406 13.04 1.72 -24.82
CA GLU A 406 13.96 2.65 -24.16
C GLU A 406 14.97 1.81 -23.38
N LEU A 407 16.26 1.96 -23.73
CA LEU A 407 17.34 1.24 -23.08
C LEU A 407 17.96 2.15 -22.01
N GLU A 408 17.26 2.31 -20.88
CA GLU A 408 17.67 3.20 -19.77
C GLU A 408 19.04 2.86 -19.16
N SER A 409 19.60 1.70 -19.48
CA SER A 409 20.85 1.16 -18.92
C SER A 409 22.13 1.69 -19.56
N MET A 410 22.28 3.02 -19.74
CA MET A 410 23.58 3.72 -19.90
C MET A 410 23.46 5.24 -19.72
N ALA A 411 22.90 5.65 -18.58
CA ALA A 411 22.61 7.04 -18.21
C ALA A 411 23.87 7.88 -17.84
N THR A 412 24.80 8.05 -18.78
CA THR A 412 26.00 8.90 -18.59
C THR A 412 26.36 9.82 -19.77
N ASN A 413 25.85 9.57 -20.98
CA ASN A 413 26.18 10.38 -22.17
C ASN A 413 24.93 11.09 -22.73
N SER A 414 24.71 12.32 -22.28
CA SER A 414 23.62 13.25 -22.65
C SER A 414 23.75 13.79 -24.10
N GLY A 415 23.67 12.87 -25.07
CA GLY A 415 23.78 13.23 -26.48
C GLY A 415 23.61 12.09 -27.48
N VAL A 416 23.77 10.84 -27.07
CA VAL A 416 23.73 9.69 -28.00
C VAL A 416 22.28 9.34 -28.36
N ARG A 417 21.91 9.45 -29.65
CA ARG A 417 20.69 8.81 -30.15
C ARG A 417 20.96 7.34 -30.43
N GLN A 418 20.00 6.49 -30.11
CA GLN A 418 20.03 5.05 -30.43
C GLN A 418 18.71 4.62 -31.09
N VAL A 419 18.80 3.75 -32.09
CA VAL A 419 17.65 3.06 -32.69
C VAL A 419 17.90 1.56 -32.65
N ALA A 420 17.02 0.82 -31.98
CA ALA A 420 17.12 -0.62 -31.81
C ALA A 420 16.14 -1.37 -32.72
N PHE A 421 16.66 -2.42 -33.35
CA PHE A 421 15.92 -3.38 -34.17
C PHE A 421 16.16 -4.80 -33.66
N GLU A 422 15.27 -5.71 -34.04
CA GLU A 422 15.32 -7.14 -33.73
C GLU A 422 14.96 -7.92 -35.00
N PHE A 423 15.78 -8.91 -35.36
CA PHE A 423 15.61 -9.74 -36.54
C PHE A 423 15.64 -11.23 -36.18
N TYR A 424 14.89 -12.04 -36.93
CA TYR A 424 14.77 -13.49 -36.67
C TYR A 424 15.37 -14.38 -37.78
N ASN A 425 15.85 -13.74 -38.84
CA ASN A 425 16.42 -14.36 -40.05
C ASN A 425 17.39 -13.35 -40.70
N THR A 426 18.26 -13.78 -41.63
CA THR A 426 19.20 -12.86 -42.33
C THR A 426 18.57 -12.12 -43.51
N ALA A 427 17.32 -12.44 -43.87
CA ALA A 427 16.58 -11.83 -44.98
C ALA A 427 16.03 -10.43 -44.64
N TYR A 428 16.90 -9.49 -44.25
CA TYR A 428 16.56 -8.09 -44.01
C TYR A 428 17.59 -7.13 -44.62
N THR A 429 17.22 -5.86 -44.74
CA THR A 429 18.14 -4.78 -45.11
C THR A 429 17.70 -3.48 -44.44
N ILE A 430 18.65 -2.81 -43.79
CA ILE A 430 18.52 -1.43 -43.33
C ILE A 430 19.41 -0.55 -44.23
N VAL A 431 18.85 0.55 -44.73
CA VAL A 431 19.57 1.66 -45.36
C VAL A 431 19.35 2.90 -44.51
N GLY A 432 20.38 3.72 -44.30
CA GLY A 432 20.31 4.93 -43.50
C GLY A 432 21.08 6.08 -44.14
N THR A 433 20.38 7.19 -44.37
CA THR A 433 20.91 8.46 -44.87
C THR A 433 21.49 9.27 -43.73
N LEU A 434 22.76 9.67 -43.81
CA LEU A 434 23.38 10.55 -42.80
C LEU A 434 22.98 12.02 -43.00
N GLN A 435 22.40 12.65 -41.98
CA GLN A 435 22.00 14.06 -42.00
C GLN A 435 22.61 14.84 -40.83
N GLU A 436 23.15 16.03 -41.13
CA GLU A 436 23.64 16.97 -40.13
C GLU A 436 22.47 17.71 -39.46
N ARG A 437 22.56 17.89 -38.15
CA ARG A 437 21.49 18.42 -37.30
C ARG A 437 21.69 19.91 -37.04
N GLU A 438 20.65 20.72 -37.28
CA GLU A 438 20.61 22.12 -36.85
C GLU A 438 20.83 22.23 -35.33
N ASN A 439 21.75 23.12 -34.92
CA ASN A 439 21.85 23.59 -33.54
C ASN A 439 20.52 24.25 -33.13
N GLN A 440 20.05 24.05 -31.91
CA GLN A 440 18.79 24.63 -31.43
C GLN A 440 18.93 25.14 -29.99
N LEU A 441 18.36 26.31 -29.71
CA LEU A 441 18.22 26.85 -28.36
C LEU A 441 16.78 27.26 -28.10
N ARG A 442 16.17 26.72 -27.05
CA ARG A 442 14.87 27.16 -26.55
C ARG A 442 15.02 27.85 -25.19
N ILE A 443 14.63 29.12 -25.10
CA ILE A 443 14.55 29.85 -23.82
C ILE A 443 13.09 29.94 -23.38
N VAL A 444 12.81 29.63 -22.11
CA VAL A 444 11.50 29.82 -21.48
C VAL A 444 11.65 30.82 -20.32
N PRO A 445 11.19 32.08 -20.47
CA PRO A 445 11.27 33.08 -19.42
C PRO A 445 10.16 32.93 -18.37
N ARG A 446 10.51 32.97 -17.09
CA ARG A 446 9.58 33.08 -15.96
C ARG A 446 10.01 34.24 -15.07
N TYR A 447 9.09 35.15 -14.73
CA TYR A 447 9.36 36.30 -13.88
C TYR A 447 8.45 36.23 -12.65
N LEU A 448 9.04 36.27 -11.45
CA LEU A 448 8.32 36.48 -10.20
C LEU A 448 8.61 37.91 -9.72
N LEU A 449 7.58 38.75 -9.66
CA LEU A 449 7.63 40.11 -9.15
C LEU A 449 6.92 40.16 -7.78
N GLU A 450 7.69 40.32 -6.71
CA GLU A 450 7.18 40.54 -5.35
C GLU A 450 6.95 42.05 -5.15
N VAL A 451 5.73 42.42 -4.74
CA VAL A 451 5.31 43.83 -4.58
C VAL A 451 5.20 44.15 -3.09
N SER A 452 6.21 44.83 -2.56
CA SER A 452 6.20 45.39 -1.20
C SER A 452 5.79 46.87 -1.22
N PRO A 453 5.37 47.46 -0.09
CA PRO A 453 4.93 48.87 -0.03
C PRO A 453 5.91 49.93 -0.58
N THR A 454 7.23 49.67 -0.51
CA THR A 454 8.28 50.63 -0.93
C THR A 454 9.18 50.12 -2.06
N GLN A 455 9.04 48.85 -2.46
CA GLN A 455 9.91 48.27 -3.49
C GLN A 455 9.25 47.08 -4.20
N LEU A 456 9.60 46.93 -5.46
CA LEU A 456 9.42 45.73 -6.27
C LEU A 456 10.70 44.91 -6.22
N ARG A 457 10.60 43.59 -6.09
CA ARG A 457 11.70 42.65 -6.31
C ARG A 457 11.34 41.70 -7.44
N MET A 458 12.24 41.50 -8.37
CA MET A 458 12.04 40.61 -9.52
C MET A 458 13.09 39.50 -9.50
N THR A 459 12.61 38.25 -9.39
CA THR A 459 13.41 37.06 -9.69
C THR A 459 13.03 36.57 -11.09
N SER A 460 13.92 36.80 -12.05
CA SER A 460 13.80 36.31 -13.43
C SER A 460 14.51 34.97 -13.55
N ARG A 461 13.81 33.93 -14.00
CA ARG A 461 14.34 32.60 -14.31
C ARG A 461 14.29 32.37 -15.81
N LEU A 462 15.44 32.24 -16.46
CA LEU A 462 15.56 31.98 -17.90
C LEU A 462 16.00 30.53 -18.10
N ARG A 463 15.03 29.63 -18.30
CA ARG A 463 15.28 28.20 -18.51
C ARG A 463 15.74 27.97 -19.95
N CYS A 464 17.03 27.71 -20.14
CA CYS A 464 17.69 27.59 -21.44
C CYS A 464 17.96 26.11 -21.77
N LEU A 465 17.19 25.58 -22.72
CA LEU A 465 17.28 24.21 -23.22
C LEU A 465 18.03 24.22 -24.56
N TYR A 466 19.23 23.66 -24.62
CA TYR A 466 20.06 23.64 -25.83
C TYR A 466 20.22 22.23 -26.40
N THR A 467 20.38 22.14 -27.71
CA THR A 467 20.81 20.92 -28.40
C THR A 467 21.79 21.23 -29.52
N GLY A 468 22.86 20.46 -29.60
CA GLY A 468 24.06 20.76 -30.39
C GLY A 468 25.05 21.66 -29.62
N ALA A 469 26.31 21.58 -30.00
CA ALA A 469 27.35 22.49 -29.55
C ALA A 469 27.23 23.83 -30.30
N GLY A 470 27.31 24.94 -29.58
CA GLY A 470 27.22 26.28 -30.17
C GLY A 470 27.41 27.38 -29.14
N GLN A 471 27.67 28.59 -29.63
CA GLN A 471 27.90 29.79 -28.82
C GLN A 471 26.72 30.75 -28.97
N TYR A 472 26.17 31.20 -27.84
CA TYR A 472 24.98 32.05 -27.76
C TYR A 472 25.25 33.22 -26.81
N GLN A 473 24.96 34.45 -27.25
CA GLN A 473 24.91 35.62 -26.39
C GLN A 473 23.45 35.91 -26.06
N ILE A 474 23.10 35.79 -24.78
CA ILE A 474 21.79 36.15 -24.25
C ILE A 474 21.85 37.63 -23.85
N LEU A 475 20.93 38.41 -24.40
CA LEU A 475 20.81 39.86 -24.20
C LEU A 475 19.41 40.16 -23.64
N GLY A 476 19.27 41.15 -22.76
CA GLY A 476 17.95 41.63 -22.40
C GLY A 476 17.95 42.96 -21.65
N ASP A 477 16.80 43.61 -21.66
CA ASP A 477 16.61 44.97 -21.14
C ASP A 477 15.99 44.93 -19.73
N TRP A 478 16.74 45.42 -18.74
CA TRP A 478 16.34 45.61 -17.35
C TRP A 478 16.33 47.11 -16.97
N ALA A 479 16.12 48.01 -17.94
CA ALA A 479 16.05 49.46 -17.69
C ALA A 479 15.07 49.82 -16.56
N GLY A 480 15.54 50.64 -15.61
CA GLY A 480 14.78 51.03 -14.43
C GLY A 480 14.81 50.01 -13.28
N TRP A 481 15.64 48.97 -13.34
CA TRP A 481 15.90 48.04 -12.23
C TRP A 481 17.36 48.13 -11.76
N GLU A 482 17.58 48.04 -10.45
CA GLU A 482 18.90 47.77 -9.86
C GLU A 482 19.15 46.27 -9.82
N LEU A 483 20.34 45.81 -10.21
CA LEU A 483 20.72 44.40 -10.14
C LEU A 483 21.25 44.04 -8.75
N ASP A 484 20.67 43.01 -8.11
CA ASP A 484 21.17 42.48 -6.84
C ASP A 484 22.23 41.38 -7.08
N GLN A 485 21.85 40.31 -7.79
CA GLN A 485 22.67 39.10 -8.00
C GLN A 485 22.24 38.34 -9.26
N VAL A 486 23.19 37.70 -9.96
CA VAL A 486 22.90 36.75 -11.04
C VAL A 486 23.52 35.39 -10.72
N PHE A 487 22.71 34.33 -10.85
CA PHE A 487 23.17 32.95 -10.71
C PHE A 487 22.98 32.17 -12.00
N ARG A 488 23.83 31.17 -12.17
CA ARG A 488 23.75 30.12 -13.20
C ARG A 488 23.47 28.81 -12.48
N SER A 489 22.38 28.13 -12.84
CA SER A 489 22.07 26.80 -12.35
C SER A 489 22.39 25.76 -13.42
N ARG A 490 23.16 24.74 -13.04
CA ARG A 490 23.38 23.52 -13.84
C ARG A 490 23.19 22.33 -12.91
N GLU A 491 22.30 21.42 -13.29
CA GLU A 491 21.95 20.21 -12.49
C GLU A 491 21.58 20.51 -11.01
N GLY A 492 21.04 21.71 -10.75
CA GLY A 492 20.63 22.18 -9.42
C GLY A 492 21.74 22.88 -8.61
N VAL A 493 22.98 22.89 -9.08
CA VAL A 493 24.08 23.65 -8.45
C VAL A 493 24.03 25.11 -8.91
N LEU A 494 23.92 26.04 -7.95
CA LEU A 494 23.90 27.49 -8.20
C LEU A 494 25.31 28.08 -8.12
N GLU A 495 25.82 28.57 -9.25
CA GLU A 495 27.05 29.35 -9.35
C GLU A 495 26.72 30.84 -9.42
N LEU A 496 27.36 31.68 -8.60
CA LEU A 496 27.26 33.14 -8.73
C LEU A 496 28.03 33.61 -9.97
N VAL A 497 27.42 34.48 -10.77
CA VAL A 497 28.02 35.05 -11.98
C VAL A 497 28.26 36.53 -11.78
N ASP A 498 29.51 36.94 -11.89
CA ASP A 498 29.92 38.35 -11.84
C ASP A 498 29.53 39.06 -13.15
N THR A 499 28.58 39.99 -13.07
CA THR A 499 28.00 40.69 -14.22
C THR A 499 27.25 41.95 -13.76
N GLU A 500 27.28 43.00 -14.57
CA GLU A 500 26.68 44.32 -14.29
C GLU A 500 25.73 44.74 -15.42
N LEU A 501 24.77 45.63 -15.11
CA LEU A 501 23.92 46.25 -16.13
C LEU A 501 24.66 47.39 -16.82
N VAL A 502 24.86 47.28 -18.14
CA VAL A 502 25.47 48.34 -18.97
C VAL A 502 24.37 49.03 -19.76
N ASP A 503 24.14 50.31 -19.50
CA ASP A 503 23.03 51.09 -20.07
C ASP A 503 21.67 50.36 -19.96
N GLY A 504 21.39 49.78 -18.79
CA GLY A 504 20.17 48.99 -18.50
C GLY A 504 20.14 47.59 -19.11
N ASN A 505 21.10 47.22 -19.97
CA ASN A 505 21.13 45.94 -20.65
C ASN A 505 21.99 44.93 -19.87
N LEU A 506 21.49 43.70 -19.74
CA LEU A 506 22.23 42.54 -19.24
C LEU A 506 22.76 41.72 -20.42
N GLN A 507 24.00 41.22 -20.31
CA GLN A 507 24.57 40.31 -21.30
C GLN A 507 25.15 39.06 -20.65
N PHE A 508 24.79 37.88 -21.15
CA PHE A 508 25.25 36.59 -20.64
C PHE A 508 25.73 35.65 -21.78
N PRO A 509 26.99 35.19 -21.76
CA PRO A 509 27.49 34.20 -22.71
C PRO A 509 27.13 32.76 -22.28
N LEU A 510 26.34 32.08 -23.10
CA LEU A 510 26.03 30.65 -22.97
C LEU A 510 26.79 29.86 -24.04
N VAL A 511 27.69 28.98 -23.61
CA VAL A 511 28.46 28.07 -24.47
C VAL A 511 28.04 26.62 -24.15
N SER A 512 27.63 25.86 -25.17
CA SER A 512 27.46 24.40 -25.06
C SER A 512 28.66 23.66 -25.64
N SER A 513 29.12 22.62 -24.94
CA SER A 513 30.28 21.80 -25.34
C SER A 513 29.89 20.74 -26.37
N GLU A 514 30.82 20.33 -27.24
CA GLU A 514 30.69 19.14 -28.09
C GLU A 514 30.45 17.85 -27.30
N SER A 515 30.88 17.80 -26.03
CA SER A 515 30.59 16.68 -25.12
C SER A 515 29.17 16.68 -24.57
N GLU A 516 28.43 17.79 -24.69
CA GLU A 516 27.11 18.03 -24.10
C GLU A 516 26.08 18.37 -25.19
N THR A 517 25.84 17.48 -26.15
CA THR A 517 24.96 17.79 -27.31
C THR A 517 23.48 17.93 -26.96
N ARG A 518 23.09 17.74 -25.69
CA ARG A 518 21.86 18.28 -25.10
C ARG A 518 22.07 18.58 -23.62
N GLY A 519 21.60 19.75 -23.18
CA GLY A 519 21.58 20.08 -21.76
C GLY A 519 20.59 21.20 -21.40
N GLU A 520 20.58 21.54 -20.12
CA GLU A 520 19.78 22.60 -19.53
C GLU A 520 20.66 23.48 -18.65
N VAL A 521 20.49 24.80 -18.77
CA VAL A 521 21.03 25.81 -17.86
C VAL A 521 19.90 26.78 -17.52
N GLU A 522 19.68 27.05 -16.24
CA GLU A 522 18.78 28.14 -15.82
C GLU A 522 19.61 29.35 -15.38
N LEU A 523 19.21 30.55 -15.80
CA LEU A 523 19.78 31.80 -15.29
C LEU A 523 18.80 32.43 -14.32
N VAL A 524 19.23 32.71 -13.09
CA VAL A 524 18.40 33.29 -12.03
C VAL A 524 18.92 34.71 -11.74
N ILE A 525 18.21 35.71 -12.26
CA ILE A 525 18.55 37.12 -12.18
C ILE A 525 17.66 37.77 -11.11
N ARG A 526 18.27 38.27 -10.03
CA ARG A 526 17.60 39.03 -8.97
C ARG A 526 17.86 40.51 -9.17
N ALA A 527 16.78 41.29 -9.24
CA ALA A 527 16.81 42.74 -9.38
C ALA A 527 15.70 43.39 -8.55
N ARG A 528 15.82 44.69 -8.26
CA ARG A 528 14.86 45.45 -7.46
C ARG A 528 14.58 46.82 -8.09
N ARG A 529 13.42 47.40 -7.77
CA ARG A 529 13.04 48.77 -8.19
C ARG A 529 12.27 49.43 -7.06
N GLU A 530 12.70 50.61 -6.63
CA GLU A 530 11.95 51.38 -5.63
C GLU A 530 10.57 51.80 -6.16
N LEU A 531 9.58 51.81 -5.28
CA LEU A 531 8.28 52.43 -5.54
C LEU A 531 8.28 53.83 -4.89
N PRO A 532 7.80 54.90 -5.56
CA PRO A 532 7.72 56.22 -4.95
C PRO A 532 6.81 56.20 -3.72
N ASP A 533 7.15 56.96 -2.66
CA ASP A 533 6.36 57.00 -1.42
C ASP A 533 4.90 57.39 -1.68
N SER A 534 3.98 56.43 -1.48
CA SER A 534 2.53 56.65 -1.57
C SER A 534 1.92 56.96 -0.20
N GLN A 535 1.06 57.98 -0.10
CA GLN A 535 0.33 58.23 1.15
C GLN A 535 -0.74 57.16 1.43
N GLU A 536 -1.04 56.97 2.72
CA GLU A 536 -1.84 55.85 3.21
C GLU A 536 -3.24 55.80 2.58
N GLY A 537 -3.50 54.75 1.79
CA GLY A 537 -4.79 54.52 1.16
C GLY A 537 -5.04 55.31 -0.13
N GLU A 538 -4.08 56.08 -0.65
CA GLU A 538 -4.13 56.52 -2.05
C GLU A 538 -3.82 55.34 -3.01
N SER A 539 -4.25 55.46 -4.27
CA SER A 539 -3.97 54.47 -5.32
C SER A 539 -2.88 55.01 -6.25
N GLN A 540 -1.69 54.42 -6.20
CA GLN A 540 -0.56 54.77 -7.05
C GLN A 540 -0.64 54.01 -8.38
N LEU A 541 -0.31 54.66 -9.50
CA LEU A 541 -0.29 53.99 -10.81
C LEU A 541 0.91 53.04 -10.92
N LEU A 542 0.65 51.79 -11.29
CA LEU A 542 1.66 50.76 -11.53
C LEU A 542 1.95 50.67 -13.04
N ASP A 543 3.18 50.99 -13.43
CA ASP A 543 3.69 50.81 -14.79
C ASP A 543 4.94 49.92 -14.76
N LEU A 544 4.85 48.75 -15.39
CA LEU A 544 5.87 47.70 -15.38
C LEU A 544 6.12 47.20 -16.80
N LEU A 545 7.20 47.69 -17.42
CA LEU A 545 7.84 46.99 -18.53
C LEU A 545 8.50 45.72 -17.99
N ILE A 546 8.19 44.57 -18.59
CA ILE A 546 8.78 43.28 -18.21
C ILE A 546 9.95 43.00 -19.17
N PRO A 547 11.15 42.64 -18.66
CA PRO A 547 12.33 42.38 -19.49
C PRO A 547 12.07 41.41 -20.64
N GLN A 548 12.50 41.80 -21.83
CA GLN A 548 12.55 40.89 -22.97
C GLN A 548 13.97 40.40 -23.21
N VAL A 549 14.06 39.13 -23.61
CA VAL A 549 15.33 38.43 -23.83
C VAL A 549 15.47 38.13 -25.31
N LYS A 550 16.53 38.64 -25.93
CA LYS A 550 16.95 38.35 -27.29
C LYS A 550 18.20 37.49 -27.26
N VAL A 551 18.33 36.56 -28.19
CA VAL A 551 19.56 35.76 -28.36
C VAL A 551 20.20 36.06 -29.71
N THR A 552 21.52 36.16 -29.74
CA THR A 552 22.31 36.02 -30.96
C THR A 552 23.19 34.78 -30.85
N SER A 553 23.48 34.11 -31.96
CA SER A 553 24.44 33.00 -32.02
C SER A 553 25.55 33.32 -33.01
N ALA A 554 26.74 32.79 -32.75
CA ALA A 554 27.87 32.86 -33.68
C ALA A 554 27.74 31.87 -34.86
N GLU A 555 26.80 30.93 -34.78
CA GLU A 555 26.60 29.82 -35.71
C GLU A 555 25.14 29.77 -36.20
N ASN A 556 24.86 28.97 -37.23
CA ASN A 556 23.50 28.73 -37.70
C ASN A 556 22.73 27.85 -36.69
N ALA A 557 22.09 28.49 -35.72
CA ALA A 557 21.26 27.85 -34.71
C ALA A 557 19.81 28.37 -34.73
N ARG A 558 18.85 27.44 -34.67
CA ARG A 558 17.43 27.75 -34.57
C ARG A 558 17.07 28.13 -33.13
N ILE A 559 16.95 29.44 -32.91
CA ILE A 559 16.46 30.02 -31.64
C ILE A 559 14.92 29.87 -31.59
N THR A 560 14.36 29.61 -30.41
CA THR A 560 12.91 29.54 -30.20
C THR A 560 12.56 30.01 -28.79
N TYR A 561 11.54 30.86 -28.66
CA TYR A 561 11.08 31.33 -27.35
C TYR A 561 9.86 30.50 -26.90
N GLY A 562 9.83 30.11 -25.62
CA GLY A 562 8.62 29.61 -24.98
C GLY A 562 7.70 30.76 -24.56
N ALA A 563 6.46 30.43 -24.18
CA ALA A 563 5.58 31.40 -23.54
C ALA A 563 6.23 31.94 -22.26
N GLN A 564 6.22 33.27 -22.12
CA GLN A 564 6.72 33.97 -20.96
C GLN A 564 5.63 33.98 -19.88
N THR A 565 5.98 33.55 -18.67
CA THR A 565 5.10 33.62 -17.49
C THR A 565 5.54 34.78 -16.61
N VAL A 566 4.59 35.61 -16.15
CA VAL A 566 4.82 36.69 -15.19
C VAL A 566 3.88 36.50 -14.01
N LEU A 567 4.43 36.25 -12.83
CA LEU A 567 3.70 36.15 -11.57
C LEU A 567 3.91 37.44 -10.79
N LEU A 568 2.84 38.11 -10.40
CA LEU A 568 2.85 39.31 -9.58
C LEU A 568 2.31 38.95 -8.19
N GLN A 569 3.21 38.85 -7.22
CA GLN A 569 2.93 38.44 -5.84
C GLN A 569 2.85 39.69 -4.95
N PRO A 570 1.64 40.15 -4.56
CA PRO A 570 1.50 41.19 -3.54
C PRO A 570 1.95 40.69 -2.16
N ALA A 571 2.52 41.59 -1.36
CA ALA A 571 2.61 41.43 0.09
C ALA A 571 1.22 41.65 0.74
N ASP A 572 1.00 41.13 1.95
CA ASP A 572 -0.34 41.03 2.52
C ASP A 572 -1.07 42.37 2.76
N ASN A 573 -0.34 43.47 2.95
CA ASN A 573 -0.89 44.83 3.08
C ASN A 573 -0.97 45.62 1.77
N VAL A 574 -0.65 44.97 0.63
CA VAL A 574 -0.66 45.57 -0.70
C VAL A 574 -1.85 45.03 -1.49
N GLU A 575 -2.73 45.92 -1.97
CA GLU A 575 -3.80 45.59 -2.90
C GLU A 575 -3.39 46.03 -4.32
N ILE A 576 -3.50 45.13 -5.29
CA ILE A 576 -3.18 45.42 -6.71
C ILE A 576 -4.47 45.32 -7.52
N ILE A 577 -4.84 46.41 -8.19
CA ILE A 577 -5.98 46.49 -9.10
C ILE A 577 -5.41 46.55 -10.52
N PRO A 578 -5.43 45.46 -11.30
CA PRO A 578 -4.83 45.43 -12.64
C PRO A 578 -5.66 46.20 -13.66
N ASP A 579 -4.98 46.91 -14.55
CA ASP A 579 -5.57 47.53 -15.73
C ASP A 579 -5.31 46.63 -16.94
N LEU A 580 -6.35 45.91 -17.37
CA LEU A 580 -6.29 44.98 -18.48
C LEU A 580 -6.37 45.67 -19.86
N GLU A 581 -6.77 46.95 -19.92
CA GLU A 581 -6.79 47.72 -21.17
C GLU A 581 -5.45 48.45 -21.40
N GLY A 582 -4.79 48.90 -20.33
CA GLY A 582 -3.44 49.49 -20.35
C GLY A 582 -2.28 48.47 -20.37
N SER A 583 -2.55 47.19 -20.13
CA SER A 583 -1.56 46.10 -20.20
C SER A 583 -1.37 45.59 -21.63
N VAL A 584 -0.13 45.29 -22.03
CA VAL A 584 0.24 44.98 -23.43
C VAL A 584 1.04 43.68 -23.52
N GLY A 585 0.71 42.86 -24.52
CA GLY A 585 1.41 41.60 -24.82
C GLY A 585 1.13 40.43 -23.87
N LEU A 586 0.25 40.63 -22.88
CA LEU A 586 -0.10 39.63 -21.84
C LEU A 586 -1.59 39.23 -21.90
N LEU A 587 -1.89 38.12 -21.24
CA LEU A 587 -3.22 37.61 -20.92
C LEU A 587 -3.20 37.16 -19.45
N ALA A 588 -4.27 37.46 -18.69
CA ALA A 588 -4.43 36.90 -17.35
C ALA A 588 -4.77 35.41 -17.43
N ALA A 589 -4.20 34.60 -16.53
CA ALA A 589 -4.37 33.15 -16.44
C ALA A 589 -4.72 32.71 -15.01
N ALA A 590 -5.19 31.48 -14.83
CA ALA A 590 -5.45 30.94 -13.50
C ALA A 590 -4.14 30.48 -12.82
N VAL A 591 -4.14 30.50 -11.49
CA VAL A 591 -3.00 30.05 -10.66
C VAL A 591 -2.60 28.59 -10.96
N GLY A 592 -3.55 27.75 -11.40
CA GLY A 592 -3.29 26.36 -11.80
C GLY A 592 -2.75 26.16 -13.22
N ASP A 593 -2.70 27.21 -14.07
CA ASP A 593 -2.18 27.12 -15.44
C ASP A 593 -0.64 27.23 -15.50
N ALA A 594 0.02 27.46 -14.36
CA ALA A 594 1.46 27.64 -14.23
C ALA A 594 2.06 26.80 -13.09
N GLU A 595 3.27 26.27 -13.32
CA GLU A 595 4.11 25.74 -12.25
C GLU A 595 4.55 26.90 -11.34
N LEU A 596 3.93 27.02 -10.17
CA LEU A 596 4.37 27.97 -9.14
C LEU A 596 5.75 27.54 -8.60
N PRO A 597 6.70 28.47 -8.40
CA PRO A 597 7.88 28.20 -7.60
C PRO A 597 7.49 28.13 -6.11
N ASP A 598 8.47 27.85 -5.22
CA ASP A 598 8.34 28.27 -3.82
C ASP A 598 8.09 29.79 -3.78
N LEU A 599 6.86 30.16 -3.43
CA LEU A 599 6.44 31.54 -3.23
C LEU A 599 6.85 31.99 -1.82
N SER A 600 7.04 33.30 -1.65
CA SER A 600 7.18 33.92 -0.34
C SER A 600 5.93 33.68 0.52
N SER A 601 6.09 33.71 1.84
CA SER A 601 5.08 33.28 2.82
C SER A 601 3.90 34.25 3.02
N TYR A 602 3.49 34.94 1.97
CA TYR A 602 2.32 35.81 1.95
C TYR A 602 1.03 34.98 1.82
N GLN A 603 -0.07 35.50 2.37
CA GLN A 603 -1.38 34.87 2.33
C GLN A 603 -2.17 35.20 1.05
N GLN A 604 -1.84 36.30 0.37
CA GLN A 604 -2.44 36.65 -0.91
C GLN A 604 -1.98 35.73 -2.06
N GLN A 605 -2.91 35.36 -2.95
CA GLN A 605 -2.58 34.59 -4.16
C GLN A 605 -1.90 35.48 -5.22
N PRO A 606 -0.92 34.95 -5.98
CA PRO A 606 -0.27 35.70 -7.06
C PRO A 606 -1.22 35.91 -8.25
N LEU A 607 -1.13 37.08 -8.88
CA LEU A 607 -1.75 37.33 -10.19
C LEU A 607 -0.84 36.75 -11.27
N VAL A 608 -1.35 35.80 -12.06
CA VAL A 608 -0.58 35.10 -13.11
C VAL A 608 -0.93 35.66 -14.49
N TYR A 609 0.09 36.01 -15.25
CA TYR A 609 -0.01 36.46 -16.64
C TYR A 609 0.86 35.60 -17.56
N LEU A 610 0.38 35.38 -18.78
CA LEU A 610 1.06 34.66 -19.85
C LEU A 610 1.21 35.56 -21.07
N SER A 611 2.33 35.48 -21.79
CA SER A 611 2.52 36.17 -23.07
C SER A 611 1.49 35.73 -24.12
N GLN A 612 0.98 36.67 -24.90
CA GLN A 612 0.08 36.40 -26.01
C GLN A 612 0.73 35.47 -27.06
N PRO A 613 -0.01 34.50 -27.62
CA PRO A 613 0.50 33.66 -28.69
C PRO A 613 0.74 34.50 -29.96
N ASN A 614 1.93 34.37 -30.55
CA ASN A 614 2.39 35.11 -31.73
C ASN A 614 2.65 36.62 -31.51
N LEU A 615 3.08 37.03 -30.31
CA LEU A 615 3.65 38.36 -30.07
C LEU A 615 4.83 38.62 -31.05
N GLU A 616 4.84 39.75 -31.75
CA GLU A 616 5.92 40.10 -32.69
C GLU A 616 7.23 40.39 -31.95
N GLU A 617 8.37 39.94 -32.48
CA GLU A 617 9.68 40.00 -31.81
C GLU A 617 10.10 41.46 -31.53
N GLY A 618 10.23 41.81 -30.25
CA GLY A 618 10.55 43.18 -29.79
C GLY A 618 9.33 44.05 -29.45
N SER A 619 8.10 43.51 -29.52
CA SER A 619 6.91 44.21 -29.03
C SER A 619 6.94 44.32 -27.50
N PRO A 620 6.78 45.51 -26.89
CA PRO A 620 6.91 45.67 -25.45
C PRO A 620 5.84 44.89 -24.67
N VAL A 621 6.29 44.15 -23.64
CA VAL A 621 5.44 43.46 -22.68
C VAL A 621 5.29 44.34 -21.44
N LYS A 622 4.04 44.69 -21.11
CA LYS A 622 3.72 45.66 -20.05
C LYS A 622 2.57 45.20 -19.17
N ILE A 623 2.74 45.32 -17.86
CA ILE A 623 1.64 45.30 -16.88
C ILE A 623 1.32 46.75 -16.48
N ALA A 624 0.04 47.09 -16.55
CA ALA A 624 -0.54 48.33 -16.02
C ALA A 624 -1.51 48.03 -14.87
N GLY A 625 -1.73 49.02 -14.00
CA GLY A 625 -2.74 48.94 -12.95
C GLY A 625 -2.58 50.03 -11.89
N SER A 626 -3.08 49.77 -10.70
CA SER A 626 -2.78 50.58 -9.51
C SER A 626 -2.47 49.72 -8.29
N VAL A 627 -1.61 50.24 -7.43
CA VAL A 627 -1.22 49.68 -6.13
C VAL A 627 -1.81 50.56 -5.03
N LYS A 628 -2.34 49.93 -3.97
CA LYS A 628 -2.93 50.61 -2.81
C LYS A 628 -2.53 49.91 -1.53
N ILE A 629 -1.94 50.65 -0.59
CA ILE A 629 -1.58 50.12 0.73
C ILE A 629 -2.83 50.09 1.63
N ARG A 630 -3.04 48.98 2.32
CA ARG A 630 -4.14 48.75 3.28
C ARG A 630 -3.57 48.65 4.69
N LYS A 631 -3.99 49.54 5.60
CA LYS A 631 -3.64 49.45 7.03
C LYS A 631 -4.17 48.15 7.64
N ARG A 632 -3.46 47.64 8.66
CA ARG A 632 -3.94 46.61 9.60
C ARG A 632 -5.44 46.76 9.91
N SER A 633 -6.19 45.68 9.73
CA SER A 633 -7.60 45.61 10.11
C SER A 633 -7.80 44.48 11.12
N VAL A 634 -8.26 44.82 12.33
CA VAL A 634 -8.53 43.83 13.38
C VAL A 634 -10.03 43.84 13.70
N LEU A 635 -10.70 42.73 13.43
CA LEU A 635 -12.05 42.46 13.93
C LEU A 635 -11.96 41.55 15.15
N VAL A 636 -12.92 41.65 16.07
CA VAL A 636 -13.03 40.73 17.21
C VAL A 636 -14.48 40.42 17.56
N ALA A 637 -14.75 39.17 17.90
CA ALA A 637 -16.01 38.71 18.51
C ALA A 637 -15.76 38.27 19.95
N SER A 638 -16.53 38.82 20.89
CA SER A 638 -16.48 38.50 22.32
C SER A 638 -17.62 37.54 22.68
N THR A 639 -17.30 36.45 23.38
CA THR A 639 -18.29 35.51 23.93
C THR A 639 -17.87 35.06 25.33
N THR A 640 -18.60 35.49 26.35
CA THR A 640 -18.35 35.12 27.75
C THR A 640 -19.32 34.06 28.23
N LYS A 641 -18.80 33.03 28.89
CA LYS A 641 -19.58 32.13 29.75
C LYS A 641 -19.32 32.51 31.19
N ILE A 642 -20.39 32.75 31.95
CA ILE A 642 -20.33 32.95 33.39
C ILE A 642 -20.97 31.71 34.04
N GLN A 643 -20.20 31.00 34.84
CA GLN A 643 -20.66 29.87 35.63
C GLN A 643 -20.78 30.34 37.08
N LEU A 644 -22.00 30.25 37.63
CA LEU A 644 -22.28 30.64 39.01
C LEU A 644 -22.08 29.45 39.94
N GLU A 645 -21.42 29.68 41.07
CA GLU A 645 -21.14 28.73 42.15
C GLU A 645 -21.43 29.42 43.51
N GLU A 646 -21.46 28.71 44.65
CA GLU A 646 -21.96 29.25 45.94
C GLU A 646 -21.29 30.56 46.43
N LYS A 647 -20.01 30.77 46.09
CA LYS A 647 -19.16 31.83 46.68
C LYS A 647 -18.38 32.65 45.66
N TYR A 648 -18.39 32.23 44.40
CA TYR A 648 -17.71 32.92 43.31
C TYR A 648 -18.43 32.65 41.99
N ALA A 649 -18.22 33.55 41.03
CA ALA A 649 -18.52 33.32 39.63
C ALA A 649 -17.21 33.00 38.89
N SER A 650 -17.21 31.93 38.09
CA SER A 650 -16.09 31.54 37.25
C SER A 650 -16.36 31.91 35.80
N PHE A 651 -15.38 32.57 35.16
CA PHE A 651 -15.51 33.18 33.84
C PHE A 651 -14.63 32.44 32.82
N GLU A 652 -15.23 32.09 31.69
CA GLU A 652 -14.50 31.71 30.47
C GLU A 652 -14.92 32.68 29.36
N GLN A 653 -14.08 33.69 29.09
CA GLN A 653 -14.30 34.63 28.00
C GLN A 653 -13.44 34.24 26.80
N ARG A 654 -14.07 34.13 25.64
CA ARG A 654 -13.43 33.89 24.35
C ARG A 654 -13.41 35.21 23.57
N LEU A 655 -12.25 35.58 23.06
CA LEU A 655 -12.10 36.64 22.07
C LEU A 655 -11.56 36.01 20.78
N ASP A 656 -12.42 35.96 19.76
CA ASP A 656 -12.11 35.45 18.43
C ASP A 656 -11.76 36.64 17.53
N TYR A 657 -10.46 36.80 17.24
CA TYR A 657 -9.89 37.86 16.43
C TYR A 657 -9.74 37.42 14.96
N GLN A 658 -9.96 38.37 14.04
CA GLN A 658 -9.59 38.26 12.65
C GLN A 658 -8.66 39.43 12.30
N VAL A 659 -7.40 39.12 12.00
CA VAL A 659 -6.35 40.09 11.69
C VAL A 659 -6.07 40.05 10.19
N ALA A 660 -6.16 41.20 9.52
CA ALA A 660 -5.94 41.31 8.08
C ALA A 660 -4.94 42.43 7.73
N TYR A 661 -4.34 42.28 6.54
CA TYR A 661 -3.32 43.13 5.92
C TYR A 661 -1.95 43.09 6.62
N GLU A 662 -1.87 43.35 7.91
CA GLU A 662 -0.59 43.46 8.64
C GLU A 662 -0.60 42.61 9.91
N PRO A 663 0.54 41.97 10.28
CA PRO A 663 0.61 41.16 11.48
C PRO A 663 0.37 41.95 12.76
N VAL A 664 -0.17 41.26 13.76
CA VAL A 664 -0.20 41.74 15.15
C VAL A 664 0.61 40.78 16.03
N ARG A 665 1.39 41.35 16.95
CA ARG A 665 2.08 40.60 18.01
C ARG A 665 1.53 40.92 19.40
N GLN A 666 0.98 42.12 19.61
CA GLN A 666 0.43 42.53 20.90
C GLN A 666 -1.04 42.89 20.78
N LEU A 667 -1.88 42.27 21.63
CA LEU A 667 -3.31 42.57 21.74
C LEU A 667 -3.58 43.45 22.96
N MET A 668 -4.38 44.49 22.75
CA MET A 668 -4.75 45.47 23.78
C MET A 668 -6.09 45.11 24.42
N LEU A 669 -6.09 44.91 25.74
CA LEU A 669 -7.29 44.57 26.52
C LEU A 669 -7.51 45.56 27.66
N THR A 670 -8.73 46.02 27.83
CA THR A 670 -9.18 46.83 28.97
C THR A 670 -9.71 45.91 30.07
N VAL A 671 -9.04 45.90 31.23
CA VAL A 671 -9.22 44.94 32.32
C VAL A 671 -9.52 45.68 33.64
N PRO A 672 -10.63 45.36 34.33
CA PRO A 672 -10.90 45.84 35.68
C PRO A 672 -9.87 45.36 36.72
N GLY A 673 -9.48 46.24 37.65
CA GLY A 673 -8.33 46.07 38.56
C GLY A 673 -8.42 44.86 39.51
N ILE A 674 -9.62 44.36 39.79
CA ILE A 674 -9.85 43.14 40.59
C ILE A 674 -9.48 41.87 39.79
N ILE A 675 -9.71 41.88 38.47
CA ILE A 675 -9.32 40.80 37.55
C ILE A 675 -7.81 40.87 37.25
N ARG A 676 -7.22 42.08 37.24
CA ARG A 676 -5.83 42.43 36.88
C ARG A 676 -4.73 41.89 37.83
N ARG A 677 -4.92 40.72 38.44
CA ARG A 677 -3.89 40.00 39.23
C ARG A 677 -3.45 38.73 38.47
N PRO A 678 -2.14 38.46 38.31
CA PRO A 678 -1.65 37.26 37.61
C PRO A 678 -2.09 35.92 38.23
N GLU A 679 -2.46 35.93 39.51
CA GLU A 679 -3.04 34.79 40.22
C GLU A 679 -4.49 34.49 39.80
N ASN A 680 -5.22 35.50 39.30
CA ASN A 680 -6.63 35.43 38.91
C ASN A 680 -6.79 35.31 37.38
N LEU A 681 -6.24 36.27 36.61
CA LEU A 681 -6.38 36.31 35.16
C LEU A 681 -5.31 35.48 34.45
N ARG A 682 -5.75 34.37 33.82
CA ARG A 682 -4.94 33.57 32.89
C ARG A 682 -5.46 33.73 31.47
N ILE A 683 -4.55 33.99 30.53
CA ILE A 683 -4.86 34.12 29.10
C ILE A 683 -4.18 32.97 28.35
N PHE A 684 -4.93 32.31 27.48
CA PHE A 684 -4.49 31.15 26.71
C PHE A 684 -4.69 31.42 25.21
N LEU A 685 -3.73 31.00 24.39
CA LEU A 685 -3.90 30.87 22.95
C LEU A 685 -4.52 29.51 22.65
N GLN A 686 -5.53 29.48 21.77
CA GLN A 686 -6.05 28.24 21.19
C GLN A 686 -5.73 28.20 19.70
N ALA A 687 -4.87 27.27 19.29
CA ALA A 687 -4.62 27.01 17.87
C ALA A 687 -5.89 26.47 17.19
N THR A 688 -6.19 26.99 16.00
CA THR A 688 -7.43 26.68 15.26
C THR A 688 -7.30 25.40 14.41
N ASP A 689 -6.10 25.09 13.93
CA ASP A 689 -5.86 24.14 12.83
C ASP A 689 -5.21 22.82 13.29
N ILE A 690 -5.88 22.07 14.17
CA ILE A 690 -5.44 20.73 14.58
C ILE A 690 -6.61 19.74 14.52
N GLN A 691 -6.60 18.85 13.52
CA GLN A 691 -7.60 17.77 13.34
C GLN A 691 -7.26 16.47 14.11
N SER A 692 -6.58 16.56 15.25
CA SER A 692 -6.30 15.42 16.14
C SER A 692 -6.90 15.67 17.52
N GLU A 693 -7.78 14.78 17.99
CA GLU A 693 -8.42 14.89 19.31
C GLU A 693 -7.44 14.73 20.49
N ASP A 694 -6.26 14.15 20.26
CA ASP A 694 -5.22 14.02 21.27
C ASP A 694 -4.34 15.29 21.38
N THR A 695 -4.28 15.83 22.59
CA THR A 695 -3.36 16.92 23.03
C THR A 695 -3.70 18.34 22.52
N ALA A 696 -4.83 18.91 22.98
CA ALA A 696 -5.16 20.33 22.82
C ALA A 696 -4.20 21.27 23.61
N GLY A 697 -3.00 21.51 23.06
CA GLY A 697 -1.95 22.35 23.64
C GLY A 697 -2.31 23.84 23.73
N SER A 698 -3.03 24.23 24.78
CA SER A 698 -3.34 25.63 25.08
C SER A 698 -2.13 26.33 25.72
N SER A 699 -1.37 27.11 24.96
CA SER A 699 -0.22 27.86 25.50
C SER A 699 -0.68 29.07 26.30
N VAL A 700 -0.01 29.35 27.42
CA VAL A 700 -0.29 30.53 28.27
C VAL A 700 0.40 31.75 27.68
N LEU A 701 -0.37 32.81 27.42
CA LEU A 701 0.16 34.07 26.90
C LEU A 701 0.58 35.01 28.04
N PRO A 702 1.81 35.56 28.01
CA PRO A 702 2.22 36.59 28.96
C PRO A 702 1.54 37.93 28.64
N TRP A 703 1.28 38.71 29.69
CA TRP A 703 0.70 40.04 29.56
C TRP A 703 1.35 41.03 30.54
N SER A 704 1.30 42.32 30.20
CA SER A 704 1.88 43.41 30.98
C SER A 704 0.93 44.60 31.05
N ILE A 705 1.07 45.43 32.09
CA ILE A 705 0.26 46.64 32.29
C ILE A 705 0.93 47.79 31.53
N ILE A 706 0.14 48.59 30.79
CA ILE A 706 0.64 49.81 30.16
C ILE A 706 0.44 50.98 31.13
N PRO A 707 1.51 51.56 31.71
CA PRO A 707 1.39 52.78 32.50
C PRO A 707 1.02 53.93 31.57
N ARG A 708 -0.13 54.58 31.82
CA ARG A 708 -0.43 55.87 31.17
C ARG A 708 0.59 56.91 31.65
N SER A 709 1.16 57.66 30.69
CA SER A 709 2.04 58.79 31.00
C SER A 709 1.29 59.82 31.86
N GLU A 710 2.02 60.47 32.76
CA GLU A 710 1.44 61.27 33.83
C GLU A 710 0.67 62.49 33.33
N ASN A 711 -0.55 62.68 33.85
CA ASN A 711 -1.06 64.03 34.08
C ASN A 711 -0.71 64.38 35.54
N THR A 712 0.24 65.30 35.72
CA THR A 712 0.77 65.70 37.04
C THR A 712 -0.24 66.56 37.82
N GLY A 713 -1.21 65.90 38.45
CA GLY A 713 -2.36 66.55 39.11
C GLY A 713 -2.83 65.85 40.39
N THR A 714 -2.03 65.95 41.47
CA THR A 714 -2.41 65.78 42.89
C THR A 714 -3.53 64.78 43.23
N GLY A 715 -3.16 63.55 43.60
CA GLY A 715 -3.93 62.76 44.56
C GLY A 715 -5.20 62.05 44.06
N SER A 716 -5.34 61.81 42.76
CA SER A 716 -6.36 60.89 42.23
C SER A 716 -6.06 59.43 42.63
N GLU A 717 -7.08 58.71 43.11
CA GLU A 717 -7.01 57.28 43.44
C GLU A 717 -6.69 56.42 42.18
N PRO A 718 -6.11 55.21 42.35
CA PRO A 718 -5.87 54.31 41.23
C PRO A 718 -7.19 53.93 40.53
N LEU A 719 -7.23 54.07 39.21
CA LEU A 719 -8.40 53.78 38.40
C LEU A 719 -8.80 52.30 38.50
N GLU A 720 -10.10 52.02 38.69
CA GLU A 720 -10.61 50.65 38.77
C GLU A 720 -10.52 49.86 37.44
N ILE A 721 -10.11 50.51 36.34
CA ILE A 721 -10.03 49.94 34.99
C ILE A 721 -8.74 50.42 34.32
N GLU A 722 -7.94 49.49 33.80
CA GLU A 722 -6.65 49.75 33.14
C GLU A 722 -6.54 49.01 31.79
N ASN A 723 -5.54 49.36 30.96
CA ASN A 723 -5.21 48.63 29.75
C ASN A 723 -3.98 47.73 29.96
N ILE A 724 -4.06 46.47 29.52
CA ILE A 724 -2.95 45.53 29.43
C ILE A 724 -2.61 45.23 27.97
N SER A 725 -1.34 44.90 27.72
CA SER A 725 -0.86 44.31 26.47
C SER A 725 -0.61 42.82 26.66
N VAL A 726 -1.11 42.00 25.75
CA VAL A 726 -0.88 40.54 25.70
C VAL A 726 0.08 40.25 24.54
N ASP A 727 1.26 39.68 24.82
CA ASP A 727 2.22 39.30 23.77
C ASP A 727 1.87 37.89 23.26
N LEU A 728 1.60 37.80 21.95
CA LEU A 728 1.27 36.55 21.25
C LEU A 728 2.50 35.63 21.05
N LEU A 729 3.69 36.06 21.49
CA LEU A 729 5.00 35.38 21.35
C LEU A 729 5.55 35.34 19.93
N ALA A 730 4.69 35.42 18.91
CA ALA A 730 5.01 35.54 17.50
C ALA A 730 4.13 36.62 16.82
N GLU A 731 4.41 36.91 15.55
CA GLU A 731 3.56 37.75 14.70
C GLU A 731 2.45 36.90 14.06
N TYR A 732 1.21 37.39 14.12
CA TYR A 732 0.01 36.68 13.64
C TYR A 732 -0.80 37.50 12.64
N THR A 733 -1.18 36.86 11.54
CA THR A 733 -2.20 37.28 10.55
C THR A 733 -3.25 36.17 10.41
N GLY A 734 -4.48 36.51 10.04
CA GLY A 734 -5.59 35.57 9.91
C GLY A 734 -6.44 35.40 11.18
N ALA A 735 -6.96 34.21 11.40
CA ALA A 735 -7.90 33.89 12.48
C ALA A 735 -7.16 33.47 13.77
N LEU A 736 -7.50 34.11 14.90
CA LEU A 736 -6.79 34.00 16.17
C LEU A 736 -7.79 33.89 17.32
N ARG A 737 -7.72 32.82 18.13
CA ARG A 737 -8.57 32.65 19.31
C ARG A 737 -7.76 32.75 20.60
N ILE A 738 -8.15 33.69 21.47
CA ILE A 738 -7.66 33.72 22.86
C ILE A 738 -8.80 33.43 23.85
N ILE A 739 -8.47 32.71 24.93
CA ILE A 739 -9.38 32.36 26.02
C ILE A 739 -8.85 32.98 27.31
N LEU A 740 -9.67 33.77 27.97
CA LEU A 740 -9.40 34.37 29.26
C LEU A 740 -10.16 33.58 30.33
N LYS A 741 -9.48 33.22 31.42
CA LYS A 741 -10.08 32.56 32.58
C LYS A 741 -9.75 33.33 33.84
N TYR A 742 -10.77 33.66 34.61
CA TYR A 742 -10.68 34.38 35.89
C TYR A 742 -11.91 34.09 36.77
N GLN A 743 -11.88 34.56 38.01
CA GLN A 743 -12.94 34.40 39.01
C GLN A 743 -13.24 35.72 39.74
N GLU A 744 -14.48 35.89 40.17
CA GLU A 744 -14.93 36.98 41.05
C GLU A 744 -15.68 36.43 42.25
N GLN A 745 -15.53 37.06 43.42
CA GLN A 745 -16.28 36.66 44.62
C GLN A 745 -17.74 37.07 44.51
N LEU A 746 -18.66 36.13 44.73
CA LEU A 746 -20.10 36.38 44.69
C LEU A 746 -20.56 37.05 46.01
N PRO A 747 -21.40 38.10 45.98
CA PRO A 747 -22.00 38.64 47.20
C PRO A 747 -22.98 37.64 47.84
N LEU A 748 -23.21 37.80 49.15
CA LEU A 748 -24.19 37.00 49.91
C LEU A 748 -25.63 37.35 49.48
N LEU A 749 -26.16 36.60 48.52
CA LEU A 749 -27.53 36.75 48.02
C LEU A 749 -28.57 36.17 48.99
N MET A 750 -29.72 36.82 49.07
CA MET A 750 -30.88 36.37 49.87
C MET A 750 -31.92 35.65 49.00
N ALA A 751 -32.78 34.84 49.63
CA ALA A 751 -33.90 34.17 48.95
C ALA A 751 -35.14 35.05 48.76
N ASP A 752 -35.30 36.10 49.58
CA ASP A 752 -36.52 36.89 49.67
C ASP A 752 -36.45 38.28 48.99
N SER A 753 -35.26 38.70 48.56
CA SER A 753 -35.01 39.98 47.91
C SER A 753 -34.07 39.80 46.72
N SER A 754 -34.38 40.42 45.58
CA SER A 754 -33.41 40.52 44.49
C SER A 754 -32.38 41.61 44.76
N GLN A 755 -31.13 41.33 44.39
CA GLN A 755 -29.98 42.20 44.56
C GLN A 755 -29.25 42.35 43.22
N ARG A 756 -28.89 43.59 42.87
CA ARG A 756 -28.07 43.90 41.69
C ARG A 756 -26.63 43.49 41.97
N VAL A 757 -26.16 42.46 41.28
CA VAL A 757 -24.75 42.05 41.21
C VAL A 757 -24.16 42.72 39.95
N ASN A 758 -22.91 43.16 40.01
CA ASN A 758 -22.21 43.68 38.84
C ASN A 758 -20.99 42.81 38.55
N PHE A 759 -21.09 41.99 37.51
CA PHE A 759 -19.98 41.17 37.04
C PHE A 759 -19.03 42.00 36.21
N LEU A 760 -17.72 41.82 36.42
CA LEU A 760 -16.71 42.55 35.68
C LEU A 760 -16.30 41.73 34.44
N LEU A 761 -16.10 42.44 33.33
CA LEU A 761 -15.76 41.84 32.04
C LEU A 761 -14.46 42.42 31.53
N VAL A 762 -13.65 41.60 30.86
CA VAL A 762 -12.55 42.11 30.04
C VAL A 762 -13.13 42.57 28.71
N SER A 763 -12.69 43.72 28.22
CA SER A 763 -13.04 44.19 26.87
C SER A 763 -11.79 44.23 26.00
N PRO A 764 -11.86 43.90 24.70
CA PRO A 764 -10.85 44.39 23.77
C PRO A 764 -10.84 45.93 23.81
N ALA A 765 -9.65 46.53 23.75
CA ALA A 765 -9.53 47.98 23.57
C ALA A 765 -9.92 48.34 22.13
N VAL A 766 -10.76 49.35 21.93
CA VAL A 766 -11.37 49.69 20.62
C VAL A 766 -10.45 50.59 19.75
N GLU A 767 -9.19 50.71 20.15
CA GLU A 767 -8.14 51.44 19.42
C GLU A 767 -7.57 50.46 18.37
N ASP A 768 -7.69 50.79 17.08
CA ASP A 768 -7.47 49.91 15.90
C ASP A 768 -8.31 48.61 15.81
N VAL A 769 -9.09 48.24 16.84
CA VAL A 769 -9.86 46.99 16.89
C VAL A 769 -11.38 47.24 16.84
N ARG A 770 -12.06 46.63 15.87
CA ARG A 770 -13.52 46.67 15.75
C ARG A 770 -14.18 45.44 16.37
N LEU A 771 -14.86 45.64 17.49
CA LEU A 771 -15.77 44.65 18.08
C LEU A 771 -16.99 44.45 17.17
N VAL A 772 -17.27 43.21 16.78
CA VAL A 772 -18.37 42.82 15.87
C VAL A 772 -19.54 42.18 16.63
N GLN A 773 -19.26 41.49 17.74
CA GLN A 773 -20.23 40.75 18.54
C GLN A 773 -19.78 40.77 20.02
N ASN A 774 -20.72 40.88 20.96
CA ASN A 774 -20.43 40.84 22.40
C ASN A 774 -21.56 40.15 23.15
N ASP A 775 -21.39 38.83 23.35
CA ASP A 775 -22.43 37.94 23.87
C ASP A 775 -22.02 37.37 25.22
N VAL A 776 -22.97 37.25 26.14
CA VAL A 776 -22.78 36.62 27.45
C VAL A 776 -23.83 35.54 27.69
N THR A 777 -23.39 34.35 28.08
CA THR A 777 -24.26 33.29 28.60
C THR A 777 -23.96 33.09 30.08
N ILE A 778 -24.95 33.41 30.93
CA ILE A 778 -24.91 33.08 32.36
C ILE A 778 -25.57 31.71 32.54
N ASN A 779 -24.82 30.75 33.05
CA ASN A 779 -25.34 29.47 33.53
C ASN A 779 -25.75 29.66 35.00
N THR A 780 -27.02 29.93 35.26
CA THR A 780 -27.58 29.79 36.60
C THR A 780 -27.76 28.31 36.88
N GLN A 781 -26.94 27.75 37.78
CA GLN A 781 -27.33 26.51 38.47
C GLN A 781 -28.70 26.73 39.14
N ASP A 782 -29.46 25.66 39.38
CA ASP A 782 -30.83 25.67 39.96
C ASP A 782 -31.02 26.53 41.23
N ILE A 783 -29.90 26.90 41.87
CA ILE A 783 -29.81 27.77 43.04
C ILE A 783 -30.30 29.20 42.76
N PHE A 784 -30.11 29.74 41.56
CA PHE A 784 -30.29 31.17 41.27
C PHE A 784 -31.38 31.45 40.22
N VAL A 785 -31.92 32.67 40.29
CA VAL A 785 -32.70 33.31 39.23
C VAL A 785 -32.02 34.64 38.89
N SER A 786 -31.77 34.87 37.59
CA SER A 786 -31.07 36.05 37.08
C SER A 786 -31.86 36.77 35.99
N GLU A 787 -31.93 38.09 36.04
CA GLU A 787 -32.52 38.98 35.03
C GLU A 787 -31.55 40.15 34.74
N PRO A 788 -31.49 40.71 33.51
CA PRO A 788 -30.64 41.88 33.24
C PRO A 788 -31.11 43.10 34.04
N ALA A 789 -30.17 43.89 34.55
CA ALA A 789 -30.47 45.06 35.39
C ALA A 789 -30.34 46.41 34.67
N ASP A 790 -30.14 46.41 33.34
CA ASP A 790 -29.79 47.59 32.54
C ASP A 790 -30.08 47.36 31.04
N ASP A 791 -30.36 48.43 30.29
CA ASP A 791 -30.80 48.36 28.89
C ASP A 791 -29.66 48.07 27.89
N LEU A 792 -28.41 48.20 28.35
CA LEU A 792 -27.19 47.90 27.57
C LEU A 792 -27.04 46.42 27.19
N TRP A 793 -27.71 45.51 27.92
CA TRP A 793 -27.58 44.07 27.77
C TRP A 793 -28.95 43.44 27.44
N GLN A 794 -29.21 43.23 26.16
CA GLN A 794 -30.52 42.77 25.66
C GLN A 794 -30.64 41.24 25.68
N VAL A 795 -31.82 40.73 26.06
CA VAL A 795 -32.08 39.27 26.14
C VAL A 795 -32.28 38.68 24.75
N VAL A 796 -31.42 37.76 24.35
CA VAL A 796 -31.49 37.09 23.04
C VAL A 796 -32.56 35.99 23.05
N ARG A 797 -33.78 36.34 22.65
CA ARG A 797 -34.91 35.40 22.51
C ARG A 797 -34.87 34.69 21.16
N GLY A 798 -34.25 33.51 21.11
CA GLY A 798 -34.26 32.63 19.94
C GLY A 798 -35.56 31.82 19.80
N VAL A 799 -35.96 31.54 18.56
CA VAL A 799 -37.03 30.58 18.24
C VAL A 799 -36.43 29.17 18.16
N ALA A 800 -37.18 28.15 18.60
CA ALA A 800 -36.85 26.72 18.58
C ALA A 800 -35.72 26.23 19.52
N SER A 801 -36.07 26.06 20.79
CA SER A 801 -36.20 24.70 21.36
C SER A 801 -37.09 24.74 22.61
N GLU A 802 -37.99 23.78 22.77
CA GLU A 802 -38.92 23.69 23.92
C GLU A 802 -38.31 22.95 25.13
N GLU A 803 -37.00 22.69 25.13
CA GLU A 803 -36.29 21.94 26.18
C GLU A 803 -35.38 22.76 27.11
N SER A 804 -35.26 24.09 26.92
CA SER A 804 -34.53 24.91 27.90
C SER A 804 -35.39 25.21 29.13
N SER A 805 -35.14 24.48 30.22
CA SER A 805 -35.49 24.93 31.57
C SER A 805 -34.85 26.29 31.88
N GLY A 806 -35.36 26.99 32.90
CA GLY A 806 -35.09 28.41 33.18
C GLY A 806 -33.69 28.73 33.74
N ASP A 807 -32.66 28.00 33.32
CA ASP A 807 -31.37 27.89 33.98
C ASP A 807 -30.21 28.51 33.17
N ARG A 808 -30.51 29.19 32.05
CA ARG A 808 -29.51 29.87 31.20
C ARG A 808 -30.02 31.20 30.68
N LEU A 809 -29.40 32.30 31.10
CA LEU A 809 -29.69 33.65 30.59
C LEU A 809 -28.68 34.00 29.49
N ARG A 810 -29.16 34.36 28.29
CA ARG A 810 -28.35 34.86 27.17
C ARG A 810 -28.58 36.35 26.95
N LEU A 811 -27.49 37.11 26.98
CA LEU A 811 -27.47 38.57 26.83
C LEU A 811 -26.53 38.96 25.69
N GLN A 812 -26.83 40.07 25.02
CA GLN A 812 -25.99 40.65 23.97
C GLN A 812 -25.91 42.17 24.14
N ALA A 813 -24.73 42.74 23.89
CA ALA A 813 -24.49 44.18 23.92
C ALA A 813 -23.99 44.67 22.55
N SER A 814 -24.43 45.87 22.14
CA SER A 814 -24.05 46.48 20.85
C SER A 814 -22.64 47.11 20.84
N GLY A 815 -21.84 46.93 21.89
CA GLY A 815 -20.55 47.60 22.04
C GLY A 815 -19.66 47.04 23.14
N ALA A 816 -18.48 47.65 23.27
CA ALA A 816 -17.47 47.32 24.27
C ALA A 816 -17.93 47.77 25.66
N THR A 817 -17.90 46.87 26.64
CA THR A 817 -18.19 47.17 28.05
C THR A 817 -17.43 46.21 28.96
N THR A 818 -16.98 46.71 30.10
CA THR A 818 -16.29 45.96 31.15
C THR A 818 -17.19 45.63 32.34
N SER A 819 -18.52 45.78 32.17
CA SER A 819 -19.50 45.74 33.26
C SER A 819 -20.80 45.06 32.79
N LEU A 820 -21.27 44.09 33.57
CA LEU A 820 -22.52 43.36 33.36
C LEU A 820 -23.37 43.37 34.66
N PRO A 821 -24.32 44.30 34.78
CA PRO A 821 -25.22 44.37 35.91
C PRO A 821 -26.42 43.43 35.76
N VAL A 822 -26.64 42.57 36.77
CA VAL A 822 -27.63 41.50 36.78
C VAL A 822 -28.42 41.54 38.09
N GLN A 823 -29.75 41.49 38.02
CA GLN A 823 -30.60 41.25 39.20
C GLN A 823 -30.57 39.76 39.53
N MET A 824 -30.17 39.41 40.75
CA MET A 824 -30.06 38.03 41.21
C MET A 824 -30.85 37.78 42.49
N ARG A 825 -31.34 36.56 42.68
CA ARG A 825 -31.92 36.06 43.95
C ARG A 825 -31.75 34.53 44.02
N MET A 826 -31.80 33.96 45.22
CA MET A 826 -31.88 32.50 45.36
C MET A 826 -33.30 31.99 45.03
N ARG A 827 -33.38 30.75 44.53
CA ARG A 827 -34.63 30.01 44.27
C ARG A 827 -35.16 29.47 45.60
N ARG A 828 -36.46 29.66 45.92
CA ARG A 828 -37.00 29.37 47.26
C ARG A 828 -37.17 27.87 47.59
N ASP A 829 -37.09 27.00 46.59
CA ASP A 829 -37.41 25.56 46.74
C ASP A 829 -36.27 24.72 47.34
N ILE A 830 -35.10 25.32 47.62
CA ILE A 830 -33.87 24.68 48.11
C ILE A 830 -33.95 24.37 49.62
N SER A 831 -35.09 23.84 50.06
CA SER A 831 -35.27 23.15 51.34
C SER A 831 -35.52 21.64 51.15
N ARG A 832 -35.44 21.16 49.90
CA ARG A 832 -35.29 19.75 49.54
C ARG A 832 -33.94 19.55 48.87
N THR A 833 -33.07 18.80 49.53
CA THR A 833 -31.95 18.11 48.91
C THR A 833 -32.49 17.24 47.76
N SER A 834 -31.82 17.25 46.61
CA SER A 834 -32.26 16.53 45.42
C SER A 834 -31.19 15.53 44.98
N THR A 835 -31.29 14.30 45.51
CA THR A 835 -30.41 13.21 45.10
C THR A 835 -30.71 12.82 43.65
N LEU A 836 -29.82 13.15 42.72
CA LEU A 836 -30.03 12.97 41.28
C LEU A 836 -29.54 11.59 40.85
N ILE A 837 -30.44 10.70 40.45
CA ILE A 837 -30.07 9.40 39.88
C ILE A 837 -29.75 9.60 38.38
N GLN A 838 -28.48 9.42 38.02
CA GLN A 838 -27.96 9.63 36.66
C GLN A 838 -28.03 8.36 35.80
N ARG A 839 -27.83 7.19 36.43
CA ARG A 839 -27.86 5.87 35.78
C ARG A 839 -28.44 4.86 36.75
N ARG A 840 -29.34 4.01 36.28
CA ARG A 840 -29.92 2.89 37.03
C ARG A 840 -29.80 1.61 36.20
N TRP A 841 -29.27 0.55 36.78
CA TRP A 841 -29.28 -0.78 36.19
C TRP A 841 -29.89 -1.76 37.19
N VAL A 842 -30.88 -2.53 36.73
CA VAL A 842 -31.47 -3.62 37.49
C VAL A 842 -31.22 -4.93 36.75
N GLN A 843 -30.71 -5.93 37.44
CA GLN A 843 -30.65 -7.31 36.97
C GLN A 843 -31.59 -8.17 37.82
N THR A 844 -32.59 -8.79 37.19
CA THR A 844 -33.55 -9.68 37.83
C THR A 844 -33.28 -11.10 37.35
N ALA A 845 -32.67 -11.93 38.21
CA ALA A 845 -32.28 -13.30 37.90
C ALA A 845 -33.25 -14.32 38.49
N LEU A 846 -33.94 -15.03 37.60
CA LEU A 846 -34.97 -16.04 37.89
C LEU A 846 -34.40 -17.43 37.65
N LEU A 847 -33.75 -17.97 38.68
CA LEU A 847 -33.01 -19.23 38.66
C LEU A 847 -33.51 -20.12 39.79
N ASN A 848 -33.75 -21.40 39.51
CA ASN A 848 -34.17 -22.41 40.51
C ASN A 848 -35.42 -22.02 41.34
N GLU A 849 -36.40 -21.34 40.71
CA GLU A 849 -37.58 -20.73 41.35
C GLU A 849 -37.26 -19.73 42.49
N GLN A 850 -36.06 -19.16 42.51
CA GLN A 850 -35.69 -17.99 43.29
C GLN A 850 -35.59 -16.75 42.38
N CYS A 851 -35.90 -15.58 42.94
CA CYS A 851 -35.68 -14.28 42.30
C CYS A 851 -34.56 -13.56 43.05
N ARG A 852 -33.36 -13.55 42.49
CA ARG A 852 -32.26 -12.70 42.97
C ARG A 852 -32.30 -11.39 42.20
N GLU A 853 -32.21 -10.28 42.90
CA GLU A 853 -32.06 -8.97 42.28
C GLU A 853 -30.72 -8.34 42.63
N ARG A 854 -30.24 -7.56 41.67
CA ARG A 854 -29.05 -6.72 41.75
C ARG A 854 -29.42 -5.36 41.18
N LEU A 855 -29.19 -4.31 41.94
CA LEU A 855 -29.63 -2.95 41.64
C LEU A 855 -28.45 -2.00 41.85
N ALA A 856 -27.98 -1.40 40.76
CA ALA A 856 -26.84 -0.50 40.75
C ALA A 856 -27.27 0.90 40.30
N PHE A 857 -26.90 1.90 41.09
CA PHE A 857 -27.14 3.32 40.82
C PHE A 857 -25.83 4.07 40.67
N LYS A 858 -25.78 5.02 39.72
CA LYS A 858 -24.91 6.19 39.82
C LYS A 858 -25.76 7.38 40.22
N ILE A 859 -25.50 7.92 41.42
CA ILE A 859 -26.20 9.08 41.97
C ILE A 859 -25.23 10.27 42.08
N ARG A 860 -25.77 11.48 42.02
CA ARG A 860 -25.12 12.72 42.47
C ARG A 860 -25.92 13.29 43.62
N THR A 861 -25.27 13.57 44.73
CA THR A 861 -25.93 14.14 45.91
C THR A 861 -24.97 14.94 46.77
N ASN A 862 -25.52 15.87 47.55
CA ASN A 862 -24.85 16.61 48.61
C ASN A 862 -25.28 16.16 50.02
N GLU A 863 -26.10 15.10 50.13
CA GLU A 863 -26.53 14.50 51.40
C GLU A 863 -25.41 13.64 52.02
N SER A 864 -25.17 13.78 53.33
CA SER A 864 -24.23 12.92 54.07
C SER A 864 -24.69 11.47 54.17
N ASP A 865 -26.01 11.25 54.17
CA ASP A 865 -26.66 9.96 54.43
C ASP A 865 -27.77 9.74 53.41
N LEU A 866 -27.60 8.71 52.57
CA LEU A 866 -28.57 8.27 51.58
C LEU A 866 -29.66 7.42 52.25
N ARG A 867 -30.92 7.61 51.86
CA ARG A 867 -32.02 6.77 52.35
C ARG A 867 -32.73 6.05 51.21
N ILE A 868 -32.91 4.75 51.38
CA ILE A 868 -33.52 3.86 50.39
C ILE A 868 -34.72 3.17 51.04
N GLN A 869 -35.93 3.47 50.58
CA GLN A 869 -37.15 2.84 51.01
C GLN A 869 -37.34 1.53 50.24
N PHE A 870 -37.43 0.41 50.95
CA PHE A 870 -37.75 -0.89 50.36
C PHE A 870 -39.27 -1.16 50.41
N PRO A 871 -39.83 -1.91 49.44
CA PRO A 871 -41.26 -2.16 49.36
C PRO A 871 -41.74 -3.23 50.37
N PRO A 872 -42.91 -3.01 51.02
CA PRO A 872 -43.37 -3.83 52.15
C PRO A 872 -43.45 -5.32 51.83
N ARG A 873 -42.65 -6.11 52.57
CA ARG A 873 -42.55 -7.60 52.47
C ARG A 873 -41.97 -8.12 51.14
N GLY A 874 -41.33 -7.29 50.32
CA GLY A 874 -40.77 -7.69 49.03
C GLY A 874 -39.32 -8.22 49.06
N VAL A 875 -38.62 -8.15 50.19
CA VAL A 875 -37.19 -8.51 50.30
C VAL A 875 -36.95 -9.39 51.53
N ASP A 876 -35.99 -10.31 51.43
CA ASP A 876 -35.41 -11.01 52.59
C ASP A 876 -34.23 -10.21 53.16
N PRO A 877 -34.36 -9.58 54.35
CA PRO A 877 -33.29 -8.76 54.94
C PRO A 877 -31.99 -9.53 55.21
N SER A 878 -32.05 -10.84 55.44
CA SER A 878 -30.86 -11.66 55.70
C SER A 878 -29.96 -11.84 54.46
N THR A 879 -30.49 -11.51 53.29
CA THR A 879 -29.78 -11.62 51.99
C THR A 879 -29.30 -10.27 51.44
N LEU A 880 -29.61 -9.16 52.13
CA LEU A 880 -29.30 -7.81 51.67
C LEU A 880 -27.81 -7.50 51.83
N ILE A 881 -27.14 -7.22 50.71
CA ILE A 881 -25.75 -6.78 50.65
C ILE A 881 -25.73 -5.39 50.00
N VAL A 882 -24.94 -4.49 50.56
CA VAL A 882 -24.75 -3.11 50.08
C VAL A 882 -23.28 -2.87 49.76
N ALA A 883 -22.98 -2.17 48.68
CA ALA A 883 -21.67 -1.60 48.40
C ALA A 883 -21.77 -0.14 47.96
N ILE A 884 -20.77 0.66 48.34
CA ILE A 884 -20.60 2.07 47.97
C ILE A 884 -19.25 2.19 47.28
N ASN A 885 -19.20 2.74 46.06
CA ASN A 885 -17.95 2.90 45.28
C ASN A 885 -17.10 1.59 45.26
N ASN A 886 -17.77 0.47 45.03
CA ASN A 886 -17.24 -0.91 45.00
C ASN A 886 -16.65 -1.45 46.32
N GLN A 887 -16.80 -0.73 47.44
CA GLN A 887 -16.50 -1.21 48.79
C GLN A 887 -17.78 -1.72 49.47
N ARG A 888 -17.79 -2.94 50.00
CA ARG A 888 -18.95 -3.49 50.72
C ARG A 888 -19.12 -2.85 52.09
N VAL A 889 -20.35 -2.50 52.43
CA VAL A 889 -20.72 -2.03 53.76
C VAL A 889 -20.73 -3.23 54.72
N PRO A 890 -20.16 -3.11 55.94
CA PRO A 890 -20.25 -4.13 56.98
C PRO A 890 -21.71 -4.54 57.27
N VAL A 891 -21.95 -5.84 57.45
CA VAL A 891 -23.32 -6.42 57.55
C VAL A 891 -24.07 -5.90 58.79
N ASP A 892 -23.36 -5.59 59.87
CA ASP A 892 -23.85 -4.95 61.09
C ASP A 892 -24.36 -3.50 60.88
N LEU A 893 -23.98 -2.86 59.77
CA LEU A 893 -24.46 -1.54 59.36
C LEU A 893 -25.54 -1.62 58.26
N VAL A 894 -25.82 -2.81 57.71
CA VAL A 894 -26.88 -3.05 56.71
C VAL A 894 -28.14 -3.54 57.43
N VAL A 895 -28.83 -2.62 58.08
CA VAL A 895 -30.06 -2.92 58.85
C VAL A 895 -31.22 -2.11 58.28
N LEU A 896 -32.28 -2.82 57.85
CA LEU A 896 -33.57 -2.21 57.51
C LEU A 896 -34.31 -1.85 58.80
N ASP A 897 -34.88 -0.64 58.85
CA ASP A 897 -35.65 -0.18 59.99
C ASP A 897 -37.07 -0.81 60.05
N SER A 898 -37.83 -0.44 61.08
CA SER A 898 -39.26 -0.76 61.26
C SER A 898 -40.19 -0.39 60.08
N GLN A 899 -39.83 0.59 59.26
CA GLN A 899 -40.56 1.06 58.08
C GLN A 899 -39.99 0.51 56.76
N GLN A 900 -38.94 -0.32 56.83
CA GLN A 900 -38.13 -0.80 55.70
C GLN A 900 -37.35 0.30 54.97
N GLU A 901 -37.00 1.39 55.66
CA GLU A 901 -36.00 2.36 55.22
C GLU A 901 -34.59 1.83 55.57
N LEU A 902 -33.65 1.95 54.63
CA LEU A 902 -32.23 1.70 54.82
C LEU A 902 -31.49 3.04 54.74
N THR A 903 -30.79 3.43 55.81
CA THR A 903 -29.95 4.64 55.83
C THR A 903 -28.48 4.24 55.65
N ILE A 904 -27.81 4.81 54.64
CA ILE A 904 -26.43 4.51 54.25
C ILE A 904 -25.61 5.81 54.32
N ARG A 905 -24.58 5.86 55.17
CA ARG A 905 -23.70 7.04 55.23
C ARG A 905 -22.75 7.08 54.04
N LEU A 906 -22.84 8.16 53.24
CA LEU A 906 -22.00 8.43 52.08
C LEU A 906 -20.77 9.29 52.41
N ALA A 907 -20.90 10.22 53.36
CA ALA A 907 -19.87 11.22 53.65
C ALA A 907 -19.77 11.60 55.14
N SER A 908 -18.65 12.20 55.51
CA SER A 908 -18.49 12.93 56.78
C SER A 908 -19.08 14.35 56.75
N SER A 909 -19.24 14.93 55.56
CA SER A 909 -19.66 16.32 55.32
C SER A 909 -20.49 16.46 54.04
N ASN A 910 -21.44 17.40 54.03
CA ASN A 910 -22.28 17.71 52.87
C ASN A 910 -21.45 18.43 51.78
N VAL A 911 -21.00 17.66 50.79
CA VAL A 911 -20.31 18.14 49.58
C VAL A 911 -20.94 17.40 48.41
N GLU A 912 -21.28 18.10 47.32
CA GLU A 912 -21.85 17.42 46.15
C GLU A 912 -20.82 16.44 45.55
N SER A 913 -21.21 15.19 45.35
CA SER A 913 -20.33 14.15 44.80
C SER A 913 -21.10 13.05 44.07
N ASP A 914 -20.43 12.45 43.08
CA ASP A 914 -20.92 11.29 42.34
C ASP A 914 -20.62 10.01 43.15
N TYR A 915 -21.66 9.34 43.65
CA TYR A 915 -21.57 8.04 44.33
C TYR A 915 -22.11 6.91 43.46
N ARG A 916 -21.50 5.73 43.59
CA ARG A 916 -22.03 4.48 43.04
C ARG A 916 -22.54 3.63 44.18
N VAL A 917 -23.79 3.21 44.13
CA VAL A 917 -24.43 2.39 45.18
C VAL A 917 -24.96 1.13 44.53
N GLU A 918 -24.55 -0.02 45.06
CA GLU A 918 -24.90 -1.34 44.56
C GLU A 918 -25.56 -2.16 45.66
N LEU A 919 -26.71 -2.76 45.32
CA LEU A 919 -27.54 -3.57 46.21
C LEU A 919 -27.69 -4.97 45.61
N TRP A 920 -27.57 -6.01 46.44
CA TRP A 920 -28.00 -7.37 46.08
C TRP A 920 -28.94 -7.90 47.15
N TYR A 921 -30.01 -8.58 46.76
CA TYR A 921 -30.92 -9.26 47.69
C TYR A 921 -31.71 -10.36 46.99
N MET A 922 -32.34 -11.24 47.78
CA MET A 922 -33.38 -12.15 47.30
C MET A 922 -34.76 -11.52 47.53
N ARG A 923 -35.61 -11.59 46.50
CA ARG A 923 -36.99 -11.11 46.53
C ARG A 923 -37.91 -12.21 47.06
N SER A 924 -38.70 -11.85 48.07
CA SER A 924 -39.72 -12.70 48.67
C SER A 924 -41.09 -12.39 48.03
N GLY A 925 -41.93 -13.42 47.85
CA GLY A 925 -43.32 -13.26 47.37
C GLY A 925 -43.48 -12.72 45.95
N PHE A 926 -42.91 -13.40 44.94
CA PHE A 926 -43.09 -13.07 43.52
C PHE A 926 -43.82 -14.20 42.76
N ASP A 927 -44.51 -13.85 41.66
CA ASP A 927 -45.05 -14.79 40.68
C ASP A 927 -44.02 -14.99 39.56
N SER A 928 -43.65 -16.25 39.23
CA SER A 928 -42.61 -16.56 38.24
C SER A 928 -43.11 -16.64 36.79
N GLN A 929 -44.39 -16.31 36.55
CA GLN A 929 -45.04 -16.14 35.24
C GLN A 929 -45.45 -14.68 34.99
N GLN A 930 -45.96 -13.96 36.00
CA GLN A 930 -46.29 -12.54 35.89
C GLN A 930 -45.48 -11.70 36.88
N LEU A 931 -44.32 -11.20 36.43
CA LEU A 931 -43.51 -10.27 37.22
C LEU A 931 -44.26 -8.97 37.43
N SER A 932 -44.25 -8.51 38.68
CA SER A 932 -44.78 -7.22 39.14
C SER A 932 -43.96 -6.80 40.36
N LEU A 933 -42.72 -6.39 40.12
CA LEU A 933 -41.68 -6.25 41.14
C LEU A 933 -41.51 -4.76 41.47
N PRO A 934 -42.07 -4.26 42.59
CA PRO A 934 -41.80 -2.89 43.04
C PRO A 934 -40.32 -2.75 43.39
N LEU A 935 -39.70 -1.65 42.96
CA LEU A 935 -38.30 -1.34 43.21
C LEU A 935 -38.10 -0.63 44.56
N PRO A 936 -36.90 -0.73 45.17
CA PRO A 936 -36.48 0.18 46.22
C PRO A 936 -36.32 1.59 45.65
N THR A 937 -36.94 2.59 46.30
CA THR A 937 -36.89 4.00 45.88
C THR A 937 -35.95 4.80 46.77
N VAL A 938 -35.21 5.75 46.18
CA VAL A 938 -34.33 6.63 46.94
C VAL A 938 -35.12 7.86 47.39
N VAL A 939 -35.15 8.11 48.70
CA VAL A 939 -35.94 9.21 49.29
C VAL A 939 -35.38 10.56 48.82
N ASN A 940 -36.26 11.53 48.55
CA ASN A 940 -35.92 12.85 47.99
C ASN A 940 -35.14 12.83 46.67
N SER A 941 -35.17 11.73 45.92
CA SER A 941 -34.46 11.63 44.64
C SER A 941 -35.26 12.14 43.44
N LYS A 942 -34.58 12.25 42.30
CA LYS A 942 -35.17 12.36 40.95
C LYS A 942 -34.34 11.54 39.96
N MET A 943 -35.00 10.82 39.05
CA MET A 943 -34.32 10.16 37.93
C MET A 943 -34.10 11.12 36.75
N SER A 944 -32.89 11.15 36.18
CA SER A 944 -32.48 12.09 35.12
C SER A 944 -31.80 11.42 33.92
N GLY A 945 -31.61 10.09 33.96
CA GLY A 945 -31.03 9.32 32.85
C GLY A 945 -31.83 8.07 32.51
N SER A 946 -31.19 7.13 31.82
CA SER A 946 -31.80 5.84 31.47
C SER A 946 -31.77 4.84 32.63
N THR A 947 -32.80 3.99 32.67
CA THR A 947 -32.80 2.73 33.41
C THR A 947 -32.59 1.59 32.41
N TYR A 948 -31.61 0.72 32.64
CA TYR A 948 -31.55 -0.60 32.01
C TYR A 948 -32.11 -1.67 32.94
N TRP A 949 -32.90 -2.60 32.40
CA TRP A 949 -33.39 -3.80 33.09
C TRP A 949 -32.98 -5.06 32.33
N GLN A 950 -32.15 -5.88 32.96
CA GLN A 950 -31.70 -7.17 32.45
C GLN A 950 -32.48 -8.30 33.14
N ILE A 951 -33.40 -8.93 32.42
CA ILE A 951 -34.11 -10.12 32.88
C ILE A 951 -33.29 -11.35 32.51
N VAL A 952 -32.91 -12.16 33.50
CA VAL A 952 -32.16 -13.40 33.29
C VAL A 952 -33.04 -14.58 33.71
N THR A 953 -33.23 -15.56 32.83
CA THR A 953 -34.05 -16.75 33.11
C THR A 953 -33.34 -18.04 32.70
N THR A 954 -33.79 -19.18 33.21
CA THR A 954 -33.37 -20.49 32.67
C THR A 954 -33.76 -20.64 31.19
N ASN A 955 -33.03 -21.48 30.44
CA ASN A 955 -33.35 -21.86 29.04
C ASN A 955 -34.75 -22.49 28.85
N SER A 956 -35.46 -22.82 29.93
CA SER A 956 -36.82 -23.34 29.95
C SER A 956 -37.91 -22.28 30.10
N LYS A 957 -37.56 -21.01 30.37
CA LYS A 957 -38.49 -19.87 30.53
C LYS A 957 -38.18 -18.79 29.49
N HIS A 958 -39.21 -18.14 28.96
CA HIS A 958 -39.10 -17.10 27.94
C HIS A 958 -39.96 -15.88 28.27
N LEU A 959 -39.39 -14.68 28.10
CA LEU A 959 -40.13 -13.42 28.08
C LEU A 959 -41.03 -13.40 26.85
N LEU A 960 -42.34 -13.29 27.02
CA LEU A 960 -43.30 -13.36 25.90
C LEU A 960 -43.05 -12.25 24.87
N GLY A 961 -43.05 -10.99 25.31
CA GLY A 961 -42.72 -9.83 24.50
C GLY A 961 -42.32 -8.65 25.37
N THR A 962 -41.91 -7.56 24.73
CA THR A 962 -41.43 -6.35 25.41
C THR A 962 -42.52 -5.71 26.30
N PRO A 963 -42.21 -5.38 27.58
CA PRO A 963 -43.14 -4.69 28.47
C PRO A 963 -43.56 -3.30 28.00
N ARG A 964 -44.72 -2.82 28.46
CA ARG A 964 -45.16 -1.44 28.19
C ARG A 964 -44.26 -0.44 28.92
N GLY A 965 -43.87 0.64 28.24
CA GLY A 965 -42.95 1.64 28.77
C GLY A 965 -41.47 1.28 28.65
N TRP A 966 -41.14 0.13 28.04
CA TRP A 966 -39.78 -0.35 27.83
C TRP A 966 -39.47 -0.52 26.34
N THR A 967 -38.23 -0.22 25.96
CA THR A 967 -37.64 -0.47 24.65
C THR A 967 -36.83 -1.77 24.70
N PRO A 968 -36.87 -2.64 23.68
CA PRO A 968 -36.02 -3.83 23.65
C PRO A 968 -34.60 -3.46 23.21
N GLU A 969 -33.62 -3.85 24.02
CA GLU A 969 -32.18 -3.70 23.74
C GLU A 969 -31.59 -5.08 23.40
N TYR A 970 -32.28 -5.81 22.53
CA TYR A 970 -31.89 -7.14 22.06
C TYR A 970 -32.32 -7.35 20.61
N ASP A 971 -31.50 -8.06 19.85
CA ASP A 971 -31.79 -8.47 18.47
C ASP A 971 -32.17 -9.94 18.37
N TRP A 972 -32.94 -10.27 17.33
CA TRP A 972 -33.27 -11.66 17.00
C TRP A 972 -32.18 -12.28 16.13
N SER A 973 -31.35 -13.11 16.75
CA SER A 973 -30.27 -13.85 16.10
C SER A 973 -30.65 -15.32 15.89
N TRP A 974 -30.11 -15.93 14.84
CA TRP A 974 -30.39 -17.32 14.46
C TRP A 974 -29.20 -18.22 14.81
N SER A 975 -29.43 -19.32 15.51
CA SER A 975 -28.41 -20.32 15.84
C SER A 975 -28.95 -21.74 15.65
N GLY A 976 -28.25 -22.52 14.81
CA GLY A 976 -28.55 -23.92 14.53
C GLY A 976 -29.90 -24.14 13.84
N LEU A 977 -30.98 -24.19 14.63
CA LEU A 977 -32.35 -24.45 14.17
C LEU A 977 -33.40 -23.57 14.88
N TYR A 978 -32.99 -22.59 15.68
CA TYR A 978 -33.88 -21.72 16.45
C TYR A 978 -33.42 -20.27 16.42
N TRP A 979 -34.36 -19.35 16.65
CA TRP A 979 -34.03 -17.94 16.92
C TRP A 979 -33.95 -17.74 18.42
N PHE A 980 -32.94 -17.00 18.85
CA PHE A 980 -32.79 -16.53 20.23
C PHE A 980 -32.70 -15.01 20.23
N ARG A 981 -32.77 -14.41 21.41
CA ARG A 981 -32.57 -12.96 21.58
C ARG A 981 -31.15 -12.77 22.10
N ALA A 982 -30.36 -11.96 21.42
CA ALA A 982 -29.03 -11.55 21.86
C ALA A 982 -29.12 -10.10 22.35
N SER A 983 -28.77 -9.86 23.62
CA SER A 983 -28.73 -8.51 24.20
C SER A 983 -27.67 -7.65 23.47
N ALA A 984 -27.96 -6.37 23.27
CA ALA A 984 -27.05 -5.42 22.65
C ALA A 984 -25.86 -5.02 23.55
N LEU A 985 -25.97 -5.27 24.86
CA LEU A 985 -24.91 -5.10 25.86
C LEU A 985 -24.86 -6.34 26.77
N GLU A 986 -23.65 -6.79 27.11
CA GLU A 986 -23.42 -7.88 28.07
C GLU A 986 -23.38 -7.37 29.52
N GLN A 987 -23.31 -8.29 30.49
CA GLN A 987 -23.24 -7.93 31.92
C GLN A 987 -22.01 -7.07 32.24
N SER A 988 -20.86 -7.35 31.62
CA SER A 988 -19.62 -6.57 31.76
C SER A 988 -19.82 -5.10 31.37
N ASP A 989 -20.58 -4.86 30.31
CA ASP A 989 -20.75 -3.55 29.71
C ASP A 989 -21.70 -2.72 30.57
N LEU A 990 -22.74 -3.36 31.12
CA LEU A 990 -23.66 -2.76 32.09
C LEU A 990 -22.98 -2.48 33.44
N GLU A 991 -22.11 -3.40 33.89
CA GLU A 991 -21.22 -3.20 35.06
C GLU A 991 -20.32 -1.97 34.85
N GLN A 992 -19.63 -1.87 33.71
CA GLN A 992 -18.78 -0.73 33.36
C GLN A 992 -19.58 0.57 33.17
N TRP A 993 -20.79 0.50 32.60
CA TRP A 993 -21.64 1.66 32.30
C TRP A 993 -22.18 2.34 33.57
N VAL A 994 -22.56 1.60 34.61
CA VAL A 994 -22.81 2.21 35.94
C VAL A 994 -21.50 2.46 36.70
N GLY A 995 -20.50 1.61 36.48
CA GLY A 995 -19.29 1.49 37.30
C GLY A 995 -19.50 0.64 38.56
N ALA A 996 -20.39 -0.35 38.47
CA ALA A 996 -20.65 -1.33 39.52
C ALA A 996 -19.44 -2.25 39.75
N SER A 997 -19.52 -3.14 40.74
CA SER A 997 -18.47 -4.15 40.94
C SER A 997 -18.52 -5.23 39.87
N THR A 998 -17.36 -5.71 39.42
CA THR A 998 -17.30 -6.80 38.44
C THR A 998 -17.74 -8.13 39.08
N GLN A 999 -18.58 -8.88 38.39
CA GLN A 999 -19.04 -10.20 38.86
C GLN A 999 -18.71 -11.30 37.85
N LEU A 1000 -18.81 -12.56 38.29
CA LEU A 1000 -18.74 -13.70 37.38
C LEU A 1000 -19.84 -13.60 36.31
N ALA A 1001 -19.49 -13.99 35.08
CA ALA A 1001 -20.42 -14.07 33.96
C ALA A 1001 -21.57 -15.06 34.27
N LEU A 1002 -22.73 -14.80 33.68
CA LEU A 1002 -23.90 -15.67 33.81
C LEU A 1002 -23.66 -17.01 33.10
N PRO A 1003 -24.20 -18.14 33.61
CA PRO A 1003 -24.03 -19.42 32.95
C PRO A 1003 -24.64 -19.43 31.54
N GLU A 1004 -23.95 -20.03 30.58
CA GLU A 1004 -24.37 -20.17 29.17
C GLU A 1004 -25.78 -20.78 29.00
N ASN A 1005 -26.25 -21.53 30.00
CA ASN A 1005 -27.60 -22.10 30.06
C ASN A 1005 -28.69 -21.13 30.59
N THR A 1006 -28.51 -19.83 30.37
CA THR A 1006 -29.48 -18.78 30.72
C THR A 1006 -29.87 -17.93 29.52
N ASN A 1007 -31.17 -17.67 29.37
CA ASN A 1007 -31.68 -16.65 28.48
C ASN A 1007 -31.51 -15.28 29.15
N GLN A 1008 -31.03 -14.28 28.40
CA GLN A 1008 -30.91 -12.90 28.86
C GLN A 1008 -31.78 -12.00 27.97
N TYR A 1009 -32.47 -11.04 28.56
CA TYR A 1009 -33.26 -10.04 27.86
C TYR A 1009 -32.96 -8.66 28.45
N LEU A 1010 -32.37 -7.77 27.65
CA LEU A 1010 -32.09 -6.40 28.06
C LEU A 1010 -33.18 -5.44 27.58
N LEU A 1011 -33.62 -4.55 28.46
CA LEU A 1011 -34.65 -3.56 28.21
C LEU A 1011 -34.14 -2.19 28.67
N SER A 1012 -34.53 -1.11 27.99
CA SER A 1012 -34.25 0.27 28.42
C SER A 1012 -35.52 1.08 28.60
N THR A 1013 -35.45 2.10 29.46
CA THR A 1013 -36.44 3.18 29.55
C THR A 1013 -35.80 4.46 30.08
N VAL A 1014 -36.48 5.60 29.94
CA VAL A 1014 -36.01 6.93 30.38
C VAL A 1014 -37.02 7.52 31.35
N GLY A 1015 -36.51 8.01 32.49
CA GLY A 1015 -37.34 8.51 33.59
C GLY A 1015 -37.49 7.50 34.74
N GLU A 1016 -38.38 7.85 35.67
CA GLU A 1016 -38.61 7.12 36.91
C GLU A 1016 -39.69 6.05 36.72
N GLU A 1017 -39.35 4.81 37.08
CA GLU A 1017 -40.24 3.64 36.99
C GLU A 1017 -40.16 2.91 38.33
N ASP A 1018 -41.31 2.79 38.99
CA ASP A 1018 -41.47 2.22 40.33
C ASP A 1018 -41.66 0.70 40.31
N THR A 1019 -42.18 0.14 39.21
CA THR A 1019 -42.64 -1.26 39.16
C THR A 1019 -42.20 -1.99 37.89
N LEU A 1020 -41.26 -2.92 38.04
CA LEU A 1020 -40.84 -3.78 36.94
C LEU A 1020 -41.92 -4.83 36.64
N SER A 1021 -42.59 -4.70 35.50
CA SER A 1021 -43.64 -5.63 35.07
C SER A 1021 -43.27 -6.37 33.79
N ALA A 1022 -43.47 -7.69 33.75
CA ALA A 1022 -43.19 -8.51 32.57
C ALA A 1022 -43.93 -9.87 32.62
N SER A 1023 -44.20 -10.44 31.45
CA SER A 1023 -44.86 -11.75 31.34
C SER A 1023 -43.90 -12.81 30.81
N ILE A 1024 -43.68 -13.84 31.61
CA ILE A 1024 -42.79 -14.97 31.36
C ILE A 1024 -43.64 -16.24 31.22
N THR A 1025 -43.32 -17.08 30.24
CA THR A 1025 -43.94 -18.40 30.08
C THR A 1025 -42.89 -19.50 30.00
N SER A 1026 -43.26 -20.75 30.24
CA SER A 1026 -42.33 -21.85 30.01
C SER A 1026 -42.34 -22.27 28.53
N ARG A 1027 -41.21 -22.82 28.08
CA ARG A 1027 -41.12 -23.45 26.75
C ARG A 1027 -42.12 -24.59 26.58
N SER A 1028 -42.48 -25.30 27.67
CA SER A 1028 -43.47 -26.39 27.62
C SER A 1028 -44.91 -25.89 27.51
N THR A 1029 -45.30 -24.79 28.17
CA THR A 1029 -46.64 -24.19 27.98
C THR A 1029 -46.77 -23.56 26.60
N LEU A 1030 -45.73 -22.86 26.14
CA LEU A 1030 -45.70 -22.25 24.81
C LEU A 1030 -45.77 -23.32 23.71
N LEU A 1031 -44.98 -24.40 23.81
CA LEU A 1031 -45.10 -25.56 22.91
C LEU A 1031 -46.48 -26.20 23.00
N LEU A 1032 -46.99 -26.55 24.19
CA LEU A 1032 -48.27 -27.23 24.36
C LEU A 1032 -49.43 -26.44 23.74
N TRP A 1033 -49.52 -25.13 24.01
CA TRP A 1033 -50.61 -24.31 23.49
C TRP A 1033 -50.43 -23.94 22.02
N ILE A 1034 -49.23 -23.67 21.51
CA ILE A 1034 -49.06 -23.26 20.11
C ILE A 1034 -48.97 -24.46 19.17
N SER A 1035 -48.19 -25.50 19.49
CA SER A 1035 -48.28 -26.76 18.74
C SER A 1035 -49.69 -27.36 18.87
N GLY A 1036 -50.32 -27.26 20.04
CA GLY A 1036 -51.72 -27.65 20.27
C GLY A 1036 -52.74 -26.79 19.50
N MET A 1037 -52.46 -25.49 19.31
CA MET A 1037 -53.21 -24.60 18.41
C MET A 1037 -52.71 -24.68 16.95
N VAL A 1038 -51.83 -25.63 16.66
CA VAL A 1038 -51.51 -26.22 15.35
C VAL A 1038 -51.74 -27.76 15.41
N LEU A 1039 -52.68 -28.22 16.26
CA LEU A 1039 -53.23 -29.58 16.48
C LEU A 1039 -54.79 -29.61 16.66
N GLY A 1040 -55.56 -29.49 15.55
CA GLY A 1040 -57.03 -29.26 15.43
C GLY A 1040 -57.56 -28.76 14.04
N ILE A 1041 -57.77 -27.46 13.74
CA ILE A 1041 -57.47 -26.72 12.46
C ILE A 1041 -57.34 -27.58 11.24
N GLY A 1042 -56.12 -27.92 10.84
CA GLY A 1042 -55.88 -28.79 9.68
C GLY A 1042 -56.49 -30.19 9.73
N LEU A 1043 -56.90 -30.72 10.87
CA LEU A 1043 -57.75 -31.93 10.98
C LEU A 1043 -59.18 -31.54 10.58
N ILE A 1044 -59.65 -30.40 11.05
CA ILE A 1044 -60.88 -29.75 10.61
C ILE A 1044 -60.79 -29.35 9.11
N ILE A 1045 -59.65 -28.91 8.57
CA ILE A 1045 -59.44 -28.68 7.12
C ILE A 1045 -59.44 -30.03 6.39
N LEU A 1046 -58.70 -31.05 6.86
CA LEU A 1046 -58.64 -32.36 6.23
C LEU A 1046 -59.96 -33.14 6.29
N LYS A 1047 -60.82 -32.90 7.29
CA LYS A 1047 -62.10 -33.59 7.46
C LYS A 1047 -63.31 -32.78 6.99
N LEU A 1048 -63.23 -31.44 6.91
CA LEU A 1048 -64.29 -30.61 6.34
C LEU A 1048 -63.87 -30.12 4.93
N PRO A 1049 -64.42 -30.69 3.84
CA PRO A 1049 -64.00 -30.34 2.48
C PRO A 1049 -64.22 -28.87 2.13
N VAL A 1050 -65.17 -28.19 2.78
CA VAL A 1050 -65.45 -26.75 2.61
C VAL A 1050 -64.21 -25.89 2.92
N LEU A 1051 -63.36 -26.31 3.86
CA LEU A 1051 -62.16 -25.56 4.24
C LEU A 1051 -60.94 -25.88 3.36
N GLN A 1052 -61.04 -26.86 2.45
CA GLN A 1052 -59.97 -27.24 1.52
C GLN A 1052 -59.97 -26.37 0.25
N HIS A 1053 -60.93 -25.47 0.09
CA HIS A 1053 -60.93 -24.51 -1.03
C HIS A 1053 -59.70 -23.57 -0.93
N PRO A 1054 -58.99 -23.31 -2.03
CA PRO A 1054 -57.76 -22.50 -2.02
C PRO A 1054 -58.01 -21.08 -1.50
N MET A 1055 -59.19 -20.50 -1.75
CA MET A 1055 -59.59 -19.19 -1.23
C MET A 1055 -59.64 -19.12 0.30
N VAL A 1056 -59.99 -20.23 0.98
CA VAL A 1056 -60.02 -20.30 2.45
C VAL A 1056 -58.60 -20.38 3.01
N ILE A 1057 -57.76 -21.22 2.40
CA ILE A 1057 -56.35 -21.35 2.79
C ILE A 1057 -55.62 -20.00 2.59
N PHE A 1058 -55.88 -19.32 1.46
CA PHE A 1058 -55.33 -18.01 1.15
C PHE A 1058 -55.81 -16.92 2.12
N SER A 1059 -57.10 -16.90 2.50
CA SER A 1059 -57.61 -15.92 3.48
C SER A 1059 -57.03 -16.13 4.89
N VAL A 1060 -56.85 -17.38 5.32
CA VAL A 1060 -56.15 -17.70 6.59
C VAL A 1060 -54.67 -17.28 6.52
N GLY A 1061 -54.01 -17.48 5.38
CA GLY A 1061 -52.64 -16.99 5.14
C GLY A 1061 -52.53 -15.47 5.25
N ILE A 1062 -53.45 -14.72 4.62
CA ILE A 1062 -53.51 -13.25 4.71
C ILE A 1062 -53.74 -12.77 6.14
N VAL A 1063 -54.67 -13.38 6.89
CA VAL A 1063 -54.91 -13.01 8.30
C VAL A 1063 -53.68 -13.31 9.16
N SER A 1064 -53.00 -14.43 8.92
CA SER A 1064 -51.74 -14.75 9.61
C SER A 1064 -50.63 -13.73 9.31
N ALA A 1065 -50.50 -13.30 8.05
CA ALA A 1065 -49.54 -12.27 7.65
C ALA A 1065 -49.86 -10.89 8.26
N LEU A 1066 -51.13 -10.49 8.32
CA LEU A 1066 -51.57 -9.26 8.99
C LEU A 1066 -51.26 -9.28 10.50
N VAL A 1067 -51.46 -10.41 11.18
CA VAL A 1067 -51.09 -10.58 12.59
C VAL A 1067 -49.57 -10.57 12.80
N ALA A 1068 -48.81 -11.18 11.88
CA ALA A 1068 -47.34 -11.16 11.91
C ALA A 1068 -46.75 -9.74 11.81
N VAL A 1069 -47.34 -8.87 10.97
CA VAL A 1069 -46.97 -7.46 10.87
C VAL A 1069 -47.35 -6.68 12.16
N TRP A 1070 -48.44 -7.07 12.82
CA TRP A 1070 -48.93 -6.33 14.00
C TRP A 1070 -48.18 -6.66 15.30
N VAL A 1071 -47.65 -7.88 15.46
CA VAL A 1071 -46.82 -8.26 16.62
C VAL A 1071 -45.63 -9.17 16.23
N PRO A 1072 -44.58 -8.63 15.59
CA PRO A 1072 -43.50 -9.43 15.01
C PRO A 1072 -42.67 -10.22 16.05
N GLU A 1073 -42.42 -9.65 17.25
CA GLU A 1073 -41.69 -10.33 18.33
C GLU A 1073 -42.34 -11.66 18.75
N LEU A 1074 -43.68 -11.69 18.84
CA LEU A 1074 -44.41 -12.91 19.19
C LEU A 1074 -44.41 -13.90 18.02
N MET A 1075 -44.48 -13.41 16.78
CA MET A 1075 -44.58 -14.30 15.61
C MET A 1075 -43.38 -15.24 15.47
N LEU A 1076 -42.17 -14.81 15.84
CA LEU A 1076 -40.98 -15.68 15.83
C LEU A 1076 -41.05 -16.81 16.89
N LEU A 1077 -41.57 -16.53 18.09
CA LEU A 1077 -41.84 -17.56 19.10
C LEU A 1077 -42.97 -18.51 18.66
N VAL A 1078 -44.03 -17.95 18.08
CA VAL A 1078 -45.17 -18.70 17.52
C VAL A 1078 -44.67 -19.64 16.41
N MET A 1079 -43.84 -19.17 15.49
CA MET A 1079 -43.31 -19.95 14.37
C MET A 1079 -42.48 -21.16 14.85
N GLN A 1080 -41.58 -20.95 15.83
CA GLN A 1080 -40.77 -22.04 16.39
C GLN A 1080 -41.62 -23.12 17.06
N ALA A 1081 -42.62 -22.73 17.86
CA ALA A 1081 -43.49 -23.69 18.54
C ALA A 1081 -44.53 -24.33 17.61
N ALA A 1082 -44.98 -23.59 16.59
CA ALA A 1082 -45.78 -24.11 15.51
C ALA A 1082 -45.03 -25.19 14.72
N PHE A 1083 -43.69 -25.21 14.68
CA PHE A 1083 -42.93 -26.27 14.00
C PHE A 1083 -43.21 -27.66 14.58
N LEU A 1084 -43.33 -27.82 15.91
CA LEU A 1084 -43.73 -29.11 16.50
C LEU A 1084 -45.21 -29.43 16.19
N GLY A 1085 -46.04 -28.39 16.07
CA GLY A 1085 -47.38 -28.47 15.51
C GLY A 1085 -47.33 -29.09 14.12
N ILE A 1086 -46.84 -28.34 13.13
CA ILE A 1086 -46.46 -28.69 11.75
C ILE A 1086 -45.86 -30.11 11.65
N ALA A 1087 -45.04 -30.54 12.61
CA ALA A 1087 -44.41 -31.85 12.62
C ALA A 1087 -45.33 -33.06 12.84
N LEU A 1088 -46.22 -33.05 13.85
CA LEU A 1088 -47.13 -34.15 14.27
C LEU A 1088 -48.16 -34.63 13.21
N VAL A 1089 -47.99 -34.20 11.97
CA VAL A 1089 -49.04 -33.40 11.35
C VAL A 1089 -48.89 -33.34 9.82
N VAL A 1090 -47.75 -33.73 9.24
CA VAL A 1090 -47.90 -34.68 8.13
C VAL A 1090 -48.30 -36.05 8.64
N VAL A 1091 -47.88 -36.43 9.86
CA VAL A 1091 -48.05 -37.80 10.39
C VAL A 1091 -49.52 -38.20 10.29
N ALA A 1092 -50.46 -37.34 10.72
CA ALA A 1092 -51.88 -37.56 10.55
C ALA A 1092 -52.37 -37.60 9.09
N ARG A 1093 -51.80 -36.81 8.15
CA ARG A 1093 -52.19 -36.84 6.72
C ARG A 1093 -51.68 -38.06 5.98
N ILE A 1094 -50.47 -38.54 6.32
CA ILE A 1094 -49.91 -39.80 5.84
C ILE A 1094 -50.72 -40.96 6.41
N LEU A 1095 -51.03 -40.94 7.70
CA LEU A 1095 -51.89 -41.94 8.34
C LEU A 1095 -53.27 -42.02 7.67
N ASP A 1096 -53.92 -40.89 7.44
CA ASP A 1096 -55.25 -40.83 6.80
C ASP A 1096 -55.23 -41.29 5.34
N TRP A 1097 -54.12 -41.05 4.62
CA TRP A 1097 -53.90 -41.56 3.26
C TRP A 1097 -53.70 -43.08 3.24
N ILE A 1098 -52.89 -43.62 4.16
CA ILE A 1098 -52.66 -45.06 4.32
C ILE A 1098 -53.97 -45.79 4.69
N ILE A 1099 -54.79 -45.19 5.57
CA ILE A 1099 -56.06 -45.79 6.04
C ILE A 1099 -57.16 -45.71 4.97
N SER A 1100 -57.24 -44.63 4.19
CA SER A 1100 -58.38 -44.40 3.29
C SER A 1100 -58.37 -45.23 2.00
N GLY A 1101 -57.17 -45.60 1.52
CA GLY A 1101 -56.97 -46.36 0.28
C GLY A 1101 -57.36 -45.62 -1.02
N PRO A 1102 -56.97 -46.16 -2.20
CA PRO A 1102 -57.25 -45.53 -3.49
C PRO A 1102 -58.70 -45.77 -3.93
N ARG A 1103 -59.62 -44.88 -3.55
CA ARG A 1103 -60.98 -44.84 -4.13
C ARG A 1103 -60.92 -44.37 -5.58
N ILE A 1104 -60.89 -45.32 -6.51
CA ILE A 1104 -61.14 -45.07 -7.93
C ILE A 1104 -62.59 -44.63 -8.10
N GLN A 1105 -62.81 -43.38 -8.55
CA GLN A 1105 -64.10 -42.97 -9.13
C GLN A 1105 -63.92 -42.79 -10.63
N THR A 1106 -64.71 -43.52 -11.40
CA THR A 1106 -64.71 -43.48 -12.87
C THR A 1106 -65.36 -42.21 -13.39
N THR A 1107 -64.59 -41.39 -14.10
CA THR A 1107 -65.08 -40.16 -14.74
C THR A 1107 -65.98 -40.48 -15.93
N ALA A 1108 -67.27 -40.12 -15.83
CA ALA A 1108 -68.17 -40.11 -16.96
C ALA A 1108 -67.92 -38.85 -17.81
N ILE A 1109 -67.55 -39.02 -19.07
CA ILE A 1109 -67.27 -37.90 -19.99
C ILE A 1109 -68.57 -37.49 -20.70
N GLN A 1110 -68.95 -36.22 -20.59
CA GLN A 1110 -69.76 -35.54 -21.61
C GLN A 1110 -68.99 -34.34 -22.16
N ARG A 1111 -68.98 -34.20 -23.49
CA ARG A 1111 -68.38 -33.07 -24.20
C ARG A 1111 -69.42 -31.97 -24.43
N GLY A 1112 -69.00 -30.72 -24.27
CA GLY A 1112 -69.75 -29.54 -24.69
C GLY A 1112 -68.80 -28.36 -24.90
N ASN A 1113 -68.33 -28.21 -26.15
CA ASN A 1113 -67.66 -27.06 -26.79
C ASN A 1113 -67.13 -25.97 -25.82
N TYR A 1114 -65.83 -25.91 -25.49
CA TYR A 1114 -64.68 -25.65 -26.36
C TYR A 1114 -64.85 -24.42 -27.27
N ALA A 1115 -64.26 -23.31 -26.82
CA ALA A 1115 -63.65 -22.28 -27.66
C ALA A 1115 -62.18 -22.13 -27.18
N GLN A 1116 -61.24 -21.92 -28.09
CA GLN A 1116 -59.83 -21.79 -27.76
C GLN A 1116 -59.50 -20.35 -27.32
N ASP A 1117 -58.65 -20.22 -26.31
CA ASP A 1117 -57.41 -19.46 -26.52
C ASP A 1117 -56.25 -20.16 -25.78
N THR A 1118 -55.01 -19.92 -26.17
CA THR A 1118 -53.87 -20.79 -25.88
C THR A 1118 -52.69 -20.04 -25.28
N ASN A 1119 -52.24 -20.41 -24.07
CA ASN A 1119 -50.83 -20.35 -23.66
C ASN A 1119 -50.57 -21.08 -22.33
N SER A 1120 -50.17 -22.36 -22.40
CA SER A 1120 -49.51 -23.07 -21.29
C SER A 1120 -48.99 -24.45 -21.70
N GLU A 1121 -47.72 -24.57 -22.08
CA GLU A 1121 -46.99 -25.85 -21.98
C GLU A 1121 -45.59 -25.66 -21.36
N ALA A 1122 -45.52 -25.89 -20.05
CA ALA A 1122 -44.34 -26.38 -19.36
C ALA A 1122 -44.81 -27.14 -18.10
N ILE A 1123 -44.48 -28.41 -17.84
CA ILE A 1123 -43.99 -29.54 -18.66
C ILE A 1123 -44.26 -30.81 -17.81
N ALA A 1124 -44.75 -31.92 -18.36
CA ALA A 1124 -44.78 -33.22 -17.64
C ALA A 1124 -45.09 -34.47 -18.49
N LEU A 1125 -44.09 -35.02 -19.20
CA LEU A 1125 -43.97 -36.44 -19.54
C LEU A 1125 -42.48 -36.81 -19.32
N LEU A 1126 -42.04 -37.81 -18.55
CA LEU A 1126 -42.50 -39.20 -18.28
C LEU A 1126 -42.59 -40.02 -19.59
N LYS A 1127 -41.80 -41.08 -19.84
CA LYS A 1127 -41.08 -41.98 -18.90
C LYS A 1127 -39.98 -42.82 -19.60
N LEU A 1128 -39.07 -43.33 -18.77
CA LEU A 1128 -38.27 -44.58 -18.88
C LEU A 1128 -37.40 -44.88 -20.13
N ASP A 1129 -36.09 -44.86 -19.85
CA ASP A 1129 -35.14 -45.99 -19.97
C ASP A 1129 -34.76 -46.66 -21.30
N SER A 1130 -33.42 -46.70 -21.45
CA SER A 1130 -32.60 -47.79 -22.01
C SER A 1130 -32.47 -47.97 -23.53
N SER A 1131 -31.49 -47.26 -24.13
CA SER A 1131 -30.30 -47.96 -24.66
C SER A 1131 -29.14 -47.01 -25.05
N ARG A 1132 -27.91 -47.55 -25.00
CA ARG A 1132 -26.66 -47.12 -25.68
C ARG A 1132 -25.97 -45.77 -25.32
N ALA A 1133 -24.80 -45.96 -24.70
CA ALA A 1133 -23.46 -45.63 -25.25
C ALA A 1133 -22.93 -44.16 -25.33
N THR A 1134 -21.92 -43.90 -24.50
CA THR A 1134 -20.56 -43.48 -24.91
C THR A 1134 -20.29 -42.04 -25.45
N VAL A 1135 -19.91 -41.15 -24.50
CA VAL A 1135 -18.74 -40.22 -24.54
C VAL A 1135 -18.80 -38.88 -25.33
N GLU A 1136 -18.07 -37.90 -24.76
CA GLU A 1136 -17.52 -36.61 -25.30
C GLU A 1136 -18.38 -35.34 -25.54
N LYS A 1137 -18.38 -34.48 -24.50
CA LYS A 1137 -17.77 -33.13 -24.42
C LYS A 1137 -17.93 -32.03 -25.50
N GLU A 1138 -18.25 -30.84 -24.96
CA GLU A 1138 -17.68 -29.49 -25.22
C GLU A 1138 -18.23 -28.55 -26.33
N LYS A 1139 -18.97 -27.53 -25.85
CA LYS A 1139 -18.55 -26.10 -25.84
C LYS A 1139 -18.54 -25.31 -27.17
N LYS A 1140 -19.55 -24.43 -27.32
CA LYS A 1140 -19.32 -22.97 -27.33
C LYS A 1140 -20.58 -22.15 -27.08
N LEU A 1141 -20.38 -20.86 -26.81
CA LEU A 1141 -21.35 -19.78 -26.73
C LEU A 1141 -21.10 -18.84 -27.92
N ASP A 1142 -22.16 -18.37 -28.57
CA ASP A 1142 -22.18 -17.21 -29.47
C ASP A 1142 -23.62 -16.71 -29.56
N ASP A 1143 -23.84 -15.39 -29.67
CA ASP A 1143 -25.17 -14.77 -29.78
C ASP A 1143 -25.06 -13.41 -30.50
N SER A 1144 -26.06 -13.01 -31.29
CA SER A 1144 -25.79 -12.16 -32.46
C SER A 1144 -26.84 -11.09 -32.82
N GLN A 1145 -26.34 -9.96 -33.35
CA GLN A 1145 -27.08 -8.86 -34.02
C GLN A 1145 -27.86 -7.93 -33.05
N GLN A 1146 -28.34 -6.73 -33.41
CA GLN A 1146 -28.71 -6.21 -34.73
C GLN A 1146 -28.72 -4.65 -34.82
N GLN A 1147 -28.40 -4.10 -36.01
CA GLN A 1147 -28.82 -2.86 -36.71
C GLN A 1147 -29.30 -1.57 -35.95
N GLU A 1148 -29.24 -0.34 -36.49
CA GLU A 1148 -28.55 0.30 -37.64
C GLU A 1148 -28.95 1.80 -37.68
N ALA A 1149 -27.99 2.73 -37.68
CA ALA A 1149 -28.17 4.18 -37.90
C ALA A 1149 -26.82 4.85 -38.20
#